data_AF-A0A150UUJ4-F1
#
_entry.id   AF-A0A150UUJ4-F1
#
_cell.length_a   1.000
_cell.length_b   1.000
_cell.length_c   1.000
_cell.angle_alpha   90.00
_cell.angle_beta   90.00
_cell.angle_gamma   90.00
#
_symmetry.space_group_name_H-M   'P 1'
#
loop_
_entity.id
_entity.type
_entity.pdbx_description
1 polymer ?
#
loop_
_entity_poly.entity_id
_entity_poly.type
_entity_poly.pdbx_seq_one_letter_code
_entity_poly.pdbx_strand_id
1 'polypeptide(L)'
;MAKLYHALLVASALLSLSIAETCWQGVPCTGPTEAAFPGEWESNIFAPSSRTVSPSQVIDLGTAQVLSSYPGASSIKGNASALVFDFGKEVGGIATIEYTTSGGPGQLGLAFTEAKNWIGLASDSSNGQFSRGYGDQACDDGAIYDYFTTDGKHTYTMPLMRLRGGFRYMTLFLLTNNTAGSINIDSVSLAISFSPTWSNLHAYQGYFHSNDDLLNKIWYSGAYTLQTDLVATNEGRQFPFLTSEWANNATLANGTIVIVDGAKRDREIWPGDMGIAVPSSFYSLGPDLEAVKNALQAMYDYQNSDGSFPEAGPPLLQQDSDTYHCWTMIGTYNYVFYTNDTAFLNENFEGYVRAMDYIYDLVLEPLGLLNVTGTRDWGRESPAGYCSEANMILYRTLTTGAELASWAGYDALASEYSSRASTLQKNIMTYLYDYTYGAFNNNVTSEMHPQDANSMSLAFGVVPANSSEGKTISERLTDNWTPIGPDCPELPNNVSPFISGFEVQGHFTVGNTQLGLDLIRTSWGWYLNNPNGSQSTVIEGYLTNGSFGYRNYRGYNWDSSYPSHSHGWSSGPTSALTNFVLGLSITGRVGSTWKFAPQFGDLTSVQGGFTTSLGKYQASWNIIDGGRKYTAEVTAPEGTVGEVILPPLPGGGECSWSWNGQNRGTFGDNAQIRMSGITGGKHNVVVTNT
;
A
#
# COMPACT_ATOMS: atom_id res chain seq x y z
N MET A 1 33.71 49.34 40.00
CA MET A 1 33.75 48.01 40.64
C MET A 1 32.33 47.56 40.91
N ALA A 2 31.78 46.69 40.08
CA ALA A 2 30.66 45.77 40.40
C ALA A 2 30.45 44.89 39.15
N LYS A 3 30.71 43.59 39.28
CA LYS A 3 30.55 42.59 38.21
C LYS A 3 29.12 42.04 38.25
N LEU A 4 28.48 41.96 37.08
CA LEU A 4 27.17 41.34 36.89
C LEU A 4 27.34 39.83 36.63
N TYR A 5 26.49 39.05 37.30
CA TYR A 5 26.39 37.60 37.23
C TYR A 5 25.87 37.13 35.86
N HIS A 6 26.49 36.08 35.29
CA HIS A 6 25.92 35.26 34.23
C HIS A 6 25.50 33.91 34.83
N ALA A 7 24.23 33.55 34.64
CA ALA A 7 23.69 32.24 34.99
C ALA A 7 24.09 31.23 33.90
N LEU A 8 24.73 30.13 34.30
CA LEU A 8 24.94 28.96 33.45
C LEU A 8 23.67 28.09 33.50
N LEU A 9 22.99 27.97 32.36
CA LEU A 9 22.06 26.87 32.07
C LEU A 9 22.90 25.65 31.68
N VAL A 10 22.88 24.61 32.51
CA VAL A 10 23.47 23.31 32.20
C VAL A 10 22.46 22.52 31.37
N ALA A 11 22.68 22.46 30.06
CA ALA A 11 22.00 21.51 29.19
C ALA A 11 22.58 20.11 29.46
N SER A 12 21.78 19.23 30.05
CA SER A 12 22.12 17.81 30.18
C SER A 12 21.84 17.14 28.84
N ALA A 13 22.86 17.05 27.98
CA ALA A 13 22.83 16.16 26.82
C ALA A 13 22.93 14.71 27.34
N LEU A 14 21.80 14.02 27.40
CA LEU A 14 21.77 12.56 27.49
C LEU A 14 22.30 12.02 26.16
N LEU A 15 23.58 11.66 26.14
CA LEU A 15 24.15 10.79 25.12
C LEU A 15 23.43 9.45 25.23
N SER A 16 22.44 9.23 24.38
CA SER A 16 21.95 7.90 24.05
C SER A 16 23.13 7.15 23.41
N LEU A 17 23.65 6.15 24.12
CA LEU A 17 24.46 5.11 23.52
C LEU A 17 23.57 4.41 22.48
N SER A 18 23.65 4.82 21.22
CA SER A 18 22.99 4.13 20.11
C SER A 18 23.67 2.78 19.96
N ILE A 19 23.12 1.74 20.59
CA ILE A 19 23.38 0.38 20.17
C ILE A 19 22.96 0.35 18.70
N ALA A 20 23.88 0.05 17.78
CA ALA A 20 23.54 -0.10 16.38
C ALA A 20 22.43 -1.15 16.28
N GLU A 21 21.22 -0.72 15.90
CA GLU A 21 20.10 -1.66 15.82
C GLU A 21 20.41 -2.70 14.75
N THR A 22 20.37 -3.97 15.15
CA THR A 22 20.59 -5.10 14.25
C THR A 22 19.32 -5.37 13.46
N CYS A 23 19.48 -5.75 12.20
CA CYS A 23 18.38 -6.22 11.36
C CYS A 23 17.74 -7.51 11.87
N TRP A 24 16.58 -7.84 11.29
CA TRP A 24 15.75 -8.94 11.76
C TRP A 24 16.47 -10.29 11.67
N GLN A 25 16.53 -11.04 12.77
CA GLN A 25 16.96 -12.45 12.83
C GLN A 25 18.22 -12.79 12.01
N GLY A 26 19.26 -11.94 12.06
CA GLY A 26 20.52 -12.18 11.35
C GLY A 26 20.47 -11.96 9.84
N VAL A 27 19.35 -11.47 9.29
CA VAL A 27 19.28 -10.94 7.94
C VAL A 27 20.27 -9.77 7.81
N PRO A 28 21.08 -9.73 6.74
CA PRO A 28 22.00 -8.61 6.51
C PRO A 28 21.28 -7.27 6.44
N CYS A 29 21.86 -6.25 7.07
CA CYS A 29 21.38 -4.88 6.95
C CYS A 29 21.79 -4.26 5.62
N THR A 30 20.93 -4.40 4.62
CA THR A 30 21.10 -3.79 3.28
C THR A 30 20.19 -2.60 3.04
N GLY A 31 19.18 -2.39 3.90
CA GLY A 31 18.29 -1.25 3.82
C GLY A 31 18.97 0.08 4.17
N PRO A 32 18.30 1.21 3.90
CA PRO A 32 18.82 2.53 4.19
C PRO A 32 19.04 2.73 5.70
N THR A 33 20.09 3.49 6.04
CA THR A 33 20.45 3.80 7.43
C THR A 33 19.93 5.17 7.87
N GLU A 34 19.63 6.05 6.93
CA GLU A 34 19.19 7.43 7.17
C GLU A 34 18.02 7.80 6.25
N ALA A 35 17.11 8.64 6.73
CA ALA A 35 16.05 9.21 5.91
C ALA A 35 16.66 10.12 4.85
N ALA A 36 16.19 10.04 3.61
CA ALA A 36 16.69 10.89 2.54
C ALA A 36 16.34 12.37 2.73
N PHE A 37 15.25 12.64 3.45
CA PHE A 37 14.69 13.98 3.61
C PHE A 37 14.31 14.21 5.08
N PRO A 38 15.24 14.66 5.94
CA PRO A 38 14.91 15.01 7.31
C PRO A 38 14.07 16.31 7.35
N GLY A 39 13.05 16.35 8.21
CA GLY A 39 12.15 17.51 8.28
C GLY A 39 10.95 17.30 9.20
N GLU A 40 10.08 18.31 9.30
CA GLU A 40 8.91 18.28 10.21
C GLU A 40 7.92 17.15 9.90
N TRP A 41 7.88 16.70 8.65
CA TRP A 41 7.02 15.63 8.17
C TRP A 41 7.35 14.26 8.76
N GLU A 42 8.56 14.06 9.30
CA GLU A 42 8.94 12.83 10.01
C GLU A 42 8.02 12.54 11.21
N SER A 43 7.35 13.56 11.77
CA SER A 43 6.32 13.40 12.80
C SER A 43 5.10 12.57 12.36
N ASN A 44 4.93 12.35 11.05
CA ASN A 44 3.87 11.50 10.49
C ASN A 44 4.33 10.04 10.27
N ILE A 45 5.61 9.71 10.49
CA ILE A 45 6.11 8.34 10.31
C ILE A 45 5.52 7.42 11.39
N PHE A 46 4.69 6.46 10.97
CA PHE A 46 4.10 5.47 11.88
C PHE A 46 5.06 4.34 12.26
N ALA A 47 6.09 4.08 11.44
CA ALA A 47 7.12 3.09 11.75
C ALA A 47 7.66 3.26 13.18
N PRO A 48 7.98 2.18 13.91
CA PRO A 48 8.67 2.29 15.18
C PRO A 48 10.09 2.85 15.01
N SER A 49 10.54 3.70 15.93
CA SER A 49 11.92 4.19 15.94
C SER A 49 12.93 3.14 16.45
N SER A 50 12.44 2.00 16.92
CA SER A 50 13.24 0.86 17.36
C SER A 50 12.64 -0.44 16.89
N ARG A 51 13.50 -1.42 16.55
CA ARG A 51 13.08 -2.81 16.29
C ARG A 51 12.53 -3.55 17.50
N THR A 52 12.68 -3.03 18.71
CA THR A 52 12.01 -3.59 19.89
C THR A 52 11.02 -2.56 20.43
N VAL A 53 9.74 -2.93 20.47
CA VAL A 53 8.66 -2.05 20.95
C VAL A 53 7.95 -2.65 22.14
N SER A 54 7.27 -1.79 22.89
CA SER A 54 6.37 -2.18 23.97
C SER A 54 4.98 -1.58 23.72
N PRO A 55 3.94 -2.12 24.39
CA PRO A 55 2.62 -1.53 24.37
C PRO A 55 2.64 -0.07 24.82
N SER A 56 1.70 0.73 24.32
CA SER A 56 1.51 2.12 24.75
C SER A 56 0.54 2.22 25.93
N GLN A 57 -0.46 1.34 25.98
CA GLN A 57 -1.56 1.38 26.93
C GLN A 57 -2.07 -0.02 27.28
N VAL A 58 -2.75 -0.11 28.42
CA VAL A 58 -3.48 -1.30 28.88
C VAL A 58 -4.97 -1.00 28.83
N ILE A 59 -5.75 -1.90 28.25
CA ILE A 59 -7.19 -1.82 28.00
C ILE A 59 -7.90 -2.95 28.73
N ASP A 60 -9.08 -2.64 29.26
CA ASP A 60 -9.99 -3.63 29.83
C ASP A 60 -10.69 -4.41 28.72
N LEU A 61 -10.61 -5.74 28.75
CA LEU A 61 -11.22 -6.58 27.71
C LEU A 61 -12.75 -6.45 27.66
N GLY A 62 -13.42 -6.35 28.82
CA GLY A 62 -14.88 -6.36 28.90
C GLY A 62 -15.55 -5.07 28.41
N THR A 63 -14.88 -3.93 28.59
CA THR A 63 -15.40 -2.60 28.27
C THR A 63 -14.68 -1.93 27.09
N ALA A 64 -13.55 -2.49 26.65
CA ALA A 64 -12.65 -1.92 25.65
C ALA A 64 -12.17 -0.49 25.98
N GLN A 65 -12.19 -0.10 27.26
CA GLN A 65 -11.74 1.21 27.74
C GLN A 65 -10.28 1.15 28.20
N VAL A 66 -9.56 2.27 28.01
CA VAL A 66 -8.18 2.42 28.49
C VAL A 66 -8.17 2.44 30.01
N LEU A 67 -7.39 1.55 30.62
CA LEU A 67 -7.18 1.48 32.07
C LEU A 67 -6.00 2.35 32.50
N SER A 68 -4.88 2.29 31.77
CA SER A 68 -3.66 3.05 32.08
C SER A 68 -2.69 3.12 30.90
N SER A 69 -1.74 4.05 30.95
CA SER A 69 -0.53 4.00 30.11
C SER A 69 0.35 2.82 30.50
N TYR A 70 1.08 2.26 29.54
CA TYR A 70 2.07 1.23 29.80
C TYR A 70 3.49 1.85 29.95
N PRO A 71 4.33 1.39 30.91
CA PRO A 71 4.05 0.37 31.92
C PRO A 71 3.08 0.86 33.00
N GLY A 72 2.07 0.06 33.28
CA GLY A 72 0.99 0.34 34.24
C GLY A 72 0.59 -0.91 35.00
N ALA A 73 -0.40 -0.80 35.89
CA ALA A 73 -0.87 -1.93 36.69
C ALA A 73 -1.43 -3.04 35.78
N SER A 74 -0.75 -4.19 35.76
CA SER A 74 -1.02 -5.27 34.80
C SER A 74 -1.26 -6.61 35.50
N SER A 75 -2.18 -6.62 36.47
CA SER A 75 -2.51 -7.82 37.26
C SER A 75 -3.78 -8.49 36.75
N ILE A 76 -3.63 -9.75 36.37
CA ILE A 76 -4.68 -10.66 35.89
C ILE A 76 -4.99 -11.64 37.03
N LYS A 77 -6.27 -11.77 37.43
CA LYS A 77 -6.67 -12.54 38.62
C LYS A 77 -7.90 -13.41 38.35
N GLY A 78 -7.75 -14.70 38.62
CA GLY A 78 -8.80 -15.70 38.41
C GLY A 78 -8.85 -16.24 36.97
N ASN A 79 -9.58 -17.34 36.81
CA ASN A 79 -9.68 -18.04 35.54
C ASN A 79 -10.37 -17.19 34.46
N ALA A 80 -9.83 -17.23 33.24
CA ALA A 80 -10.28 -16.49 32.07
C ALA A 80 -10.34 -14.95 32.25
N SER A 81 -9.60 -14.42 33.24
CA SER A 81 -9.37 -12.98 33.33
C SER A 81 -8.26 -12.56 32.37
N ALA A 82 -8.35 -11.33 31.85
CA ALA A 82 -7.48 -10.86 30.77
C ALA A 82 -7.24 -9.36 30.83
N LEU A 83 -6.14 -8.92 30.20
CA LEU A 83 -5.84 -7.53 29.90
C LEU A 83 -5.42 -7.43 28.43
N VAL A 84 -5.82 -6.35 27.77
CA VAL A 84 -5.44 -6.08 26.39
C VAL A 84 -4.34 -5.03 26.36
N PHE A 85 -3.26 -5.32 25.66
CA PHE A 85 -2.11 -4.44 25.50
C PHE A 85 -2.19 -3.82 24.11
N ASP A 86 -2.42 -2.51 24.05
CA ASP A 86 -2.52 -1.73 22.80
C ASP A 86 -1.17 -1.09 22.48
N PHE A 87 -0.57 -1.48 21.35
CA PHE A 87 0.68 -0.89 20.85
C PHE A 87 0.49 0.52 20.28
N GLY A 88 -0.75 0.97 20.11
CA GLY A 88 -1.14 2.28 19.60
C GLY A 88 -1.12 2.38 18.07
N LYS A 89 -0.54 1.38 17.41
CA LYS A 89 -0.37 1.26 15.97
C LYS A 89 -0.18 -0.20 15.59
N GLU A 90 -0.29 -0.49 14.30
CA GLU A 90 0.03 -1.78 13.71
C GLU A 90 1.49 -2.15 14.02
N VAL A 91 1.72 -3.38 14.44
CA VAL A 91 3.04 -3.97 14.72
C VAL A 91 3.06 -5.42 14.24
N GLY A 92 4.21 -6.08 14.30
CA GLY A 92 4.27 -7.51 13.95
C GLY A 92 5.61 -8.17 14.22
N GLY A 93 5.60 -9.40 14.72
CA GLY A 93 6.81 -10.18 15.00
C GLY A 93 6.68 -11.10 16.21
N ILE A 94 7.69 -11.06 17.09
CA ILE A 94 7.88 -12.02 18.19
C ILE A 94 7.83 -11.32 19.54
N ALA A 95 6.80 -11.64 20.34
CA ALA A 95 6.64 -11.08 21.68
C ALA A 95 7.47 -11.87 22.70
N THR A 96 8.01 -11.13 23.69
CA THR A 96 8.58 -11.65 24.92
C THR A 96 7.86 -11.04 26.11
N ILE A 97 7.34 -11.91 26.99
CA ILE A 97 6.59 -11.56 28.19
C ILE A 97 7.38 -12.02 29.41
N GLU A 98 7.66 -11.09 30.32
CA GLU A 98 8.11 -11.43 31.66
C GLU A 98 6.93 -11.28 32.62
N TYR A 99 6.71 -12.28 33.45
CA TYR A 99 5.55 -12.30 34.33
C TYR A 99 5.81 -13.05 35.63
N THR A 100 5.09 -12.64 36.68
CA THR A 100 5.16 -13.26 38.00
C THR A 100 3.82 -13.91 38.34
N THR A 101 3.84 -15.18 38.73
CA THR A 101 2.65 -15.96 39.05
C THR A 101 2.51 -16.23 40.55
N SER A 102 1.26 -16.34 41.00
CA SER A 102 0.94 -16.84 42.35
C SER A 102 -0.36 -17.64 42.34
N GLY A 103 -0.55 -18.51 43.33
CA GLY A 103 -1.78 -19.28 43.46
C GLY A 103 -1.79 -20.60 42.68
N GLY A 104 -0.63 -21.19 42.43
CA GLY A 104 -0.48 -22.53 41.89
C GLY A 104 -0.38 -22.59 40.36
N PRO A 105 -0.54 -23.79 39.77
CA PRO A 105 -0.33 -24.00 38.33
C PRO A 105 -1.39 -23.30 37.48
N GLY A 106 -0.99 -22.93 36.26
CA GLY A 106 -1.84 -22.24 35.29
C GLY A 106 -1.15 -22.06 33.96
N GLN A 107 -1.79 -21.28 33.09
CA GLN A 107 -1.30 -20.96 31.75
C GLN A 107 -1.48 -19.48 31.48
N LEU A 108 -0.45 -18.86 30.90
CA LEU A 108 -0.53 -17.55 30.27
C LEU A 108 -0.94 -17.76 28.81
N GLY A 109 -2.11 -17.27 28.41
CA GLY A 109 -2.56 -17.25 27.03
C GLY A 109 -2.28 -15.91 26.34
N LEU A 110 -1.95 -15.95 25.05
CA LEU A 110 -1.72 -14.78 24.20
C LEU A 110 -2.57 -14.87 22.94
N ALA A 111 -3.39 -13.85 22.69
CA ALA A 111 -4.22 -13.69 21.49
C ALA A 111 -3.96 -12.33 20.84
N PHE A 112 -4.05 -12.26 19.51
CA PHE A 112 -3.61 -11.09 18.73
C PHE A 112 -4.73 -10.62 17.79
N THR A 113 -4.92 -9.31 17.69
CA THR A 113 -5.85 -8.71 16.71
C THR A 113 -5.34 -7.41 16.12
N GLU A 114 -5.64 -7.15 14.86
CA GLU A 114 -5.40 -5.83 14.24
C GLU A 114 -6.49 -4.82 14.64
N ALA A 115 -7.75 -5.26 14.68
CA ALA A 115 -8.89 -4.40 15.00
C ALA A 115 -9.30 -4.48 16.47
N LYS A 116 -9.76 -3.35 17.01
CA LYS A 116 -10.18 -3.24 18.41
C LYS A 116 -11.44 -4.05 18.72
N ASN A 117 -12.36 -4.17 17.77
CA ASN A 117 -13.62 -4.89 17.94
C ASN A 117 -13.46 -6.41 17.90
N TRP A 118 -12.26 -6.93 17.66
CA TRP A 118 -11.94 -8.37 17.68
C TRP A 118 -11.21 -8.82 18.95
N ILE A 119 -10.83 -7.90 19.84
CA ILE A 119 -10.08 -8.24 21.06
C ILE A 119 -10.81 -9.34 21.85
N GLY A 120 -10.06 -10.34 22.30
CA GLY A 120 -10.64 -11.54 22.88
C GLY A 120 -9.57 -12.52 23.35
N LEU A 121 -10.03 -13.67 23.84
CA LEU A 121 -9.15 -14.78 24.25
C LEU A 121 -8.70 -15.66 23.07
N ALA A 122 -9.09 -15.30 21.85
CA ALA A 122 -8.68 -15.92 20.61
C ALA A 122 -8.27 -14.82 19.62
N SER A 123 -7.26 -15.11 18.81
CA SER A 123 -6.74 -14.21 17.78
C SER A 123 -7.75 -14.03 16.66
N ASP A 124 -7.63 -12.95 15.91
CA ASP A 124 -8.36 -12.79 14.65
C ASP A 124 -7.84 -13.76 13.59
N SER A 125 -8.66 -14.01 12.57
CA SER A 125 -8.38 -15.03 11.58
C SER A 125 -7.21 -14.66 10.67
N SER A 126 -6.20 -15.55 10.55
CA SER A 126 -5.09 -15.35 9.59
C SER A 126 -4.72 -16.60 8.79
N ASN A 127 -5.07 -17.82 9.24
CA ASN A 127 -4.58 -19.05 8.60
C ASN A 127 -5.24 -19.42 7.26
N GLY A 128 -6.47 -18.95 7.00
CA GLY A 128 -7.18 -19.12 5.73
C GLY A 128 -7.91 -20.46 5.52
N GLN A 129 -7.88 -21.41 6.47
CA GLN A 129 -8.53 -22.71 6.31
C GLN A 129 -10.05 -22.70 6.57
N PHE A 130 -10.54 -21.72 7.35
CA PHE A 130 -11.95 -21.62 7.76
C PHE A 130 -12.53 -22.91 8.37
N SER A 131 -11.71 -23.63 9.16
CA SER A 131 -12.01 -24.97 9.68
C SER A 131 -13.23 -25.05 10.61
N ARG A 132 -13.67 -23.93 11.20
CA ARG A 132 -14.85 -23.85 12.07
C ARG A 132 -16.16 -23.65 11.30
N GLY A 133 -16.11 -23.56 9.97
CA GLY A 133 -17.28 -23.30 9.13
C GLY A 133 -17.50 -21.80 8.93
N TYR A 134 -18.74 -21.34 8.99
CA TYR A 134 -19.11 -19.98 8.63
C TYR A 134 -19.22 -19.05 9.86
N GLY A 135 -18.86 -17.78 9.67
CA GLY A 135 -19.00 -16.71 10.66
C GLY A 135 -17.67 -16.16 11.15
N ASP A 136 -17.73 -15.24 12.10
CA ASP A 136 -16.54 -14.61 12.67
C ASP A 136 -15.64 -15.62 13.39
N GLN A 137 -14.32 -15.46 13.25
CA GLN A 137 -13.32 -16.41 13.75
C GLN A 137 -13.57 -17.83 13.22
N ALA A 138 -13.93 -17.94 11.93
CA ALA A 138 -14.07 -19.19 11.21
C ALA A 138 -12.71 -19.89 11.02
N CYS A 139 -11.62 -19.12 10.96
CA CYS A 139 -10.29 -19.69 11.13
C CYS A 139 -10.07 -20.03 12.60
N ASP A 140 -9.63 -21.26 12.88
CA ASP A 140 -9.34 -21.71 14.25
C ASP A 140 -7.96 -21.23 14.74
N ASP A 141 -7.63 -19.94 14.59
CA ASP A 141 -6.33 -19.38 14.97
C ASP A 141 -6.06 -19.46 16.48
N GLY A 142 -7.10 -19.36 17.32
CA GLY A 142 -6.98 -19.57 18.76
C GLY A 142 -5.95 -18.65 19.45
N ALA A 143 -5.24 -19.18 20.43
CA ALA A 143 -4.22 -18.47 21.20
C ALA A 143 -3.01 -19.37 21.41
N ILE A 144 -1.86 -18.76 21.74
CA ILE A 144 -0.66 -19.50 22.17
C ILE A 144 -0.56 -19.48 23.70
N TYR A 145 0.07 -20.50 24.27
CA TYR A 145 0.10 -20.70 25.72
C TYR A 145 1.50 -20.96 26.24
N ASP A 146 1.84 -20.32 27.37
CA ASP A 146 2.94 -20.73 28.23
C ASP A 146 2.41 -21.38 29.51
N TYR A 147 3.00 -22.51 29.89
CA TYR A 147 2.54 -23.34 31.00
C TYR A 147 3.47 -23.19 32.20
N PHE A 148 2.93 -22.84 33.36
CA PHE A 148 3.70 -22.76 34.60
C PHE A 148 3.13 -23.70 35.67
N THR A 149 4.04 -24.42 36.32
CA THR A 149 3.68 -25.40 37.37
C THR A 149 3.84 -24.87 38.79
N THR A 150 4.59 -23.78 38.97
CA THR A 150 4.90 -23.20 40.29
C THR A 150 4.82 -21.67 40.24
N ASP A 151 4.51 -21.10 41.40
CA ASP A 151 4.59 -19.66 41.65
C ASP A 151 6.01 -19.14 41.43
N GLY A 152 6.13 -17.89 40.98
CA GLY A 152 7.44 -17.24 40.77
C GLY A 152 7.51 -16.45 39.48
N LYS A 153 8.73 -16.06 39.11
CA LYS A 153 9.01 -15.33 37.87
C LYS A 153 9.21 -16.29 36.70
N HIS A 154 8.62 -15.93 35.57
CA HIS A 154 8.68 -16.67 34.31
C HIS A 154 8.98 -15.70 33.17
N THR A 155 9.52 -16.25 32.08
CA THR A 155 9.77 -15.52 30.84
C THR A 155 9.33 -16.40 29.68
N TYR A 156 8.45 -15.87 28.85
CA TYR A 156 7.99 -16.53 27.63
C TYR A 156 8.38 -15.71 26.41
N THR A 157 9.06 -16.33 25.44
CA THR A 157 9.29 -15.76 24.11
C THR A 157 8.60 -16.62 23.08
N MET A 158 7.81 -16.00 22.19
CA MET A 158 7.11 -16.73 21.14
C MET A 158 8.11 -17.49 20.25
N PRO A 159 7.82 -18.73 19.84
CA PRO A 159 8.65 -19.43 18.86
C PRO A 159 8.49 -18.76 17.48
N LEU A 160 9.56 -18.73 16.68
CA LEU A 160 9.57 -18.11 15.33
C LEU A 160 8.45 -18.60 14.43
N MET A 161 8.13 -19.90 14.48
CA MET A 161 7.02 -20.49 13.70
C MET A 161 5.68 -19.80 13.99
N ARG A 162 5.48 -19.30 15.22
CA ARG A 162 4.27 -18.60 15.66
C ARG A 162 4.41 -17.08 15.53
N LEU A 163 5.36 -16.59 14.74
CA LEU A 163 5.42 -15.18 14.36
C LEU A 163 4.01 -14.71 14.01
N ARG A 164 3.55 -13.71 14.76
CA ARG A 164 2.33 -13.02 14.36
C ARG A 164 2.77 -11.93 13.40
N GLY A 165 2.14 -11.91 12.24
CA GLY A 165 2.30 -10.83 11.27
C GLY A 165 1.71 -9.53 11.82
N GLY A 166 0.78 -8.91 11.11
CA GLY A 166 0.04 -7.75 11.60
C GLY A 166 -0.77 -8.04 12.86
N PHE A 167 -0.58 -7.22 13.90
CA PHE A 167 -1.55 -6.97 14.97
C PHE A 167 -1.30 -5.60 15.60
N ARG A 168 -2.31 -5.04 16.28
CA ARG A 168 -2.17 -3.86 17.15
C ARG A 168 -2.42 -4.18 18.62
N TYR A 169 -3.31 -5.12 18.88
CA TYR A 169 -3.77 -5.50 20.20
C TYR A 169 -3.26 -6.90 20.53
N MET A 170 -2.68 -7.06 21.72
CA MET A 170 -2.33 -8.37 22.28
C MET A 170 -3.08 -8.57 23.59
N THR A 171 -3.93 -9.58 23.64
CA THR A 171 -4.66 -9.97 24.86
C THR A 171 -3.84 -11.01 25.62
N LEU A 172 -3.47 -10.70 26.86
CA LEU A 172 -2.85 -11.64 27.79
C LEU A 172 -3.89 -12.09 28.80
N PHE A 173 -3.99 -13.40 29.05
CA PHE A 173 -5.02 -13.95 29.93
C PHE A 173 -4.54 -15.15 30.74
N LEU A 174 -5.21 -15.40 31.87
CA LEU A 174 -4.88 -16.50 32.77
C LEU A 174 -5.92 -17.62 32.63
N LEU A 175 -5.47 -18.84 32.32
CA LEU A 175 -6.26 -20.05 32.54
C LEU A 175 -5.73 -20.81 33.77
N THR A 176 -6.60 -21.06 34.74
CA THR A 176 -6.26 -21.78 35.97
C THR A 176 -7.49 -22.43 36.61
N ASN A 177 -7.26 -23.49 37.37
CA ASN A 177 -8.29 -24.10 38.20
C ASN A 177 -8.35 -23.51 39.62
N ASN A 178 -7.49 -22.53 39.95
CA ASN A 178 -7.46 -21.89 41.26
C ASN A 178 -8.05 -20.47 41.21
N THR A 179 -9.10 -20.22 41.99
CA THR A 179 -9.73 -18.89 42.10
C THR A 179 -8.79 -17.83 42.69
N ALA A 180 -7.74 -18.23 43.41
CA ALA A 180 -6.70 -17.35 43.91
C ALA A 180 -5.52 -17.18 42.94
N GLY A 181 -5.54 -17.87 41.79
CA GLY A 181 -4.48 -17.77 40.78
C GLY A 181 -4.39 -16.36 40.19
N SER A 182 -3.16 -15.88 40.02
CA SER A 182 -2.90 -14.59 39.41
C SER A 182 -1.62 -14.58 38.57
N ILE A 183 -1.60 -13.68 37.60
CA ILE A 183 -0.42 -13.29 36.83
C ILE A 183 -0.25 -11.79 37.01
N ASN A 184 0.96 -11.34 37.35
CA ASN A 184 1.39 -9.96 37.16
C ASN A 184 2.27 -9.90 35.92
N ILE A 185 1.89 -9.10 34.93
CA ILE A 185 2.72 -8.85 33.76
C ILE A 185 3.77 -7.82 34.15
N ASP A 186 5.03 -8.26 34.18
CA ASP A 186 6.17 -7.44 34.60
C ASP A 186 6.72 -6.64 33.41
N SER A 187 6.81 -7.28 32.23
CA SER A 187 7.17 -6.60 30.99
C SER A 187 6.58 -7.30 29.75
N VAL A 188 6.30 -6.49 28.73
CA VAL A 188 5.94 -6.89 27.38
C VAL A 188 6.86 -6.17 26.41
N SER A 189 7.53 -6.95 25.57
CA SER A 189 8.34 -6.45 24.45
C SER A 189 8.01 -7.23 23.19
N LEU A 190 8.18 -6.61 22.03
CA LEU A 190 7.95 -7.19 20.71
C LEU A 190 9.14 -6.85 19.81
N ALA A 191 9.79 -7.87 19.27
CA ALA A 191 10.77 -7.69 18.22
C ALA A 191 10.06 -7.62 16.86
N ILE A 192 10.21 -6.48 16.17
CA ILE A 192 9.59 -6.17 14.88
C ILE A 192 10.25 -6.98 13.75
N SER A 193 9.43 -7.70 13.00
CA SER A 193 9.84 -8.61 11.92
C SER A 193 9.89 -7.97 10.54
N PHE A 194 8.99 -7.04 10.26
CA PHE A 194 8.86 -6.44 8.95
C PHE A 194 10.05 -5.57 8.54
N SER A 195 10.16 -5.33 7.23
CA SER A 195 11.31 -4.73 6.55
C SER A 195 12.63 -5.28 7.08
N PRO A 196 12.86 -6.61 6.96
CA PRO A 196 13.87 -7.34 7.73
C PRO A 196 15.30 -6.84 7.51
N THR A 197 15.58 -6.19 6.37
CA THR A 197 16.91 -5.67 6.00
C THR A 197 17.19 -4.25 6.50
N TRP A 198 16.24 -3.57 7.17
CA TRP A 198 16.38 -2.17 7.59
C TRP A 198 16.83 -2.07 9.05
N SER A 199 18.01 -1.52 9.33
CA SER A 199 18.39 -1.24 10.73
C SER A 199 17.64 -0.03 11.30
N ASN A 200 17.28 0.92 10.45
CA ASN A 200 16.52 2.12 10.80
C ASN A 200 15.18 2.11 10.07
N LEU A 201 14.09 1.77 10.76
CA LEU A 201 12.76 1.73 10.16
C LEU A 201 12.23 3.12 9.77
N HIS A 202 12.84 4.22 10.21
CA HIS A 202 12.48 5.59 9.83
C HIS A 202 13.23 6.09 8.61
N ALA A 203 14.13 5.28 8.02
CA ALA A 203 14.98 5.68 6.90
C ALA A 203 14.22 5.75 5.55
N TYR A 204 13.07 6.41 5.54
CA TYR A 204 12.24 6.57 4.34
C TYR A 204 13.00 7.38 3.29
N GLN A 205 12.79 7.01 2.03
CA GLN A 205 13.49 7.60 0.89
C GLN A 205 12.58 8.51 0.07
N GLY A 206 11.36 8.77 0.54
CA GLY A 206 10.45 9.78 0.05
C GLY A 206 9.65 10.40 1.18
N TYR A 207 9.03 11.54 0.89
CA TYR A 207 8.17 12.27 1.84
C TYR A 207 7.10 13.07 1.11
N PHE A 208 6.01 13.32 1.81
CA PHE A 208 4.95 14.24 1.41
C PHE A 208 4.50 15.08 2.60
N HIS A 209 4.21 16.34 2.36
CA HIS A 209 3.66 17.25 3.36
C HIS A 209 2.82 18.34 2.70
N SER A 210 1.66 18.62 3.27
CA SER A 210 0.71 19.61 2.79
C SER A 210 0.07 20.37 3.95
N ASN A 211 -0.71 21.40 3.63
CA ASN A 211 -1.56 22.09 4.61
C ASN A 211 -2.81 21.30 5.06
N ASP A 212 -2.94 20.03 4.66
CA ASP A 212 -3.99 19.11 5.08
C ASP A 212 -3.38 17.94 5.87
N ASP A 213 -3.51 17.99 7.19
CA ASP A 213 -2.97 16.98 8.10
C ASP A 213 -3.53 15.58 7.85
N LEU A 214 -4.76 15.46 7.35
CA LEU A 214 -5.37 14.17 7.07
C LEU A 214 -4.69 13.51 5.87
N LEU A 215 -4.47 14.26 4.79
CA LEU A 215 -3.76 13.77 3.61
C LEU A 215 -2.31 13.39 3.94
N ASN A 216 -1.65 14.18 4.80
CA ASN A 216 -0.31 13.86 5.30
C ASN A 216 -0.34 12.47 5.97
N LYS A 217 -1.20 12.25 6.95
CA LYS A 217 -1.28 10.96 7.66
C LYS A 217 -1.68 9.80 6.75
N ILE A 218 -2.57 10.00 5.79
CA ILE A 218 -2.95 8.95 4.83
C ILE A 218 -1.74 8.53 3.98
N TRP A 219 -0.94 9.49 3.50
CA TRP A 219 0.27 9.20 2.75
C TRP A 219 1.24 8.29 3.55
N TYR A 220 1.48 8.63 4.82
CA TYR A 220 2.35 7.84 5.70
C TYR A 220 1.72 6.53 6.17
N SER A 221 0.39 6.43 6.22
CA SER A 221 -0.30 5.17 6.52
C SER A 221 -0.08 4.15 5.41
N GLY A 222 -0.17 4.59 4.14
CA GLY A 222 0.17 3.75 3.00
C GLY A 222 1.65 3.37 3.00
N ALA A 223 2.56 4.32 3.25
CA ALA A 223 4.00 4.02 3.33
C ALA A 223 4.34 3.02 4.45
N TYR A 224 3.70 3.14 5.62
CA TYR A 224 3.89 2.21 6.72
C TYR A 224 3.31 0.82 6.43
N THR A 225 2.17 0.75 5.76
CA THR A 225 1.56 -0.51 5.30
C THR A 225 2.51 -1.27 4.37
N LEU A 226 3.11 -0.58 3.41
CA LEU A 226 4.10 -1.20 2.53
C LEU A 226 5.29 -1.72 3.32
N GLN A 227 5.73 -0.99 4.36
CA GLN A 227 6.83 -1.43 5.22
C GLN A 227 6.50 -2.71 6.00
N THR A 228 5.26 -2.84 6.50
CA THR A 228 4.76 -4.02 7.23
C THR A 228 4.58 -5.23 6.32
N ASP A 229 4.36 -5.00 5.03
CA ASP A 229 4.17 -6.02 4.00
C ASP A 229 5.50 -6.45 3.33
N LEU A 230 6.64 -5.89 3.77
CA LEU A 230 7.97 -6.42 3.44
C LEU A 230 8.41 -7.42 4.50
N VAL A 231 8.52 -8.69 4.14
CA VAL A 231 8.79 -9.78 5.09
C VAL A 231 10.06 -10.55 4.71
N ALA A 232 10.61 -11.31 5.65
CA ALA A 232 11.70 -12.23 5.32
C ALA A 232 11.16 -13.37 4.44
N THR A 233 11.97 -13.83 3.49
CA THR A 233 11.55 -14.83 2.48
C THR A 233 11.13 -16.18 3.05
N ASN A 234 11.44 -16.46 4.31
CA ASN A 234 11.09 -17.68 5.04
C ASN A 234 9.98 -17.46 6.08
N GLU A 235 9.22 -16.37 5.99
CA GLU A 235 8.16 -15.99 6.95
C GLU A 235 6.78 -15.87 6.30
N GLY A 236 6.58 -16.60 5.19
CA GLY A 236 5.29 -16.75 4.56
C GLY A 236 4.37 -17.69 5.34
N ARG A 237 3.07 -17.61 5.07
CA ARG A 237 2.07 -18.52 5.63
C ARG A 237 2.29 -19.95 5.12
N GLN A 238 2.11 -20.93 5.99
CA GLN A 238 2.15 -22.34 5.61
C GLN A 238 1.01 -22.76 4.68
N PHE A 239 1.37 -23.53 3.65
CA PHE A 239 0.43 -24.26 2.78
C PHE A 239 0.87 -25.74 2.66
N PRO A 240 -0.03 -26.73 2.76
CA PRO A 240 -1.48 -26.62 3.03
C PRO A 240 -1.81 -25.93 4.35
N PHE A 241 -2.96 -25.24 4.39
CA PHE A 241 -3.36 -24.47 5.57
C PHE A 241 -3.53 -25.37 6.81
N LEU A 242 -3.24 -24.82 7.98
CA LEU A 242 -3.44 -25.51 9.25
C LEU A 242 -4.92 -25.57 9.62
N THR A 243 -5.36 -26.67 10.24
CA THR A 243 -6.73 -26.79 10.76
C THR A 243 -6.97 -25.94 12.00
N SER A 244 -5.91 -25.57 12.72
CA SER A 244 -5.93 -24.75 13.92
C SER A 244 -4.62 -23.98 14.05
N GLU A 245 -4.64 -22.88 14.79
CA GLU A 245 -3.54 -21.95 14.99
C GLU A 245 -3.02 -21.36 13.67
N TRP A 246 -1.79 -20.85 13.67
CA TRP A 246 -1.12 -20.33 12.48
C TRP A 246 0.35 -20.72 12.47
N ALA A 247 0.97 -20.72 11.29
CA ALA A 247 2.41 -20.86 11.14
C ALA A 247 2.91 -19.99 9.98
N ASN A 248 3.84 -19.09 10.29
CA ASN A 248 4.43 -18.14 9.36
C ASN A 248 5.92 -18.43 9.18
N ASN A 249 6.24 -19.61 8.66
CA ASN A 249 7.60 -20.09 8.45
C ASN A 249 7.78 -20.79 7.09
N ALA A 250 6.93 -20.47 6.11
CA ALA A 250 7.04 -21.00 4.76
C ALA A 250 8.00 -20.16 3.91
N THR A 251 8.63 -20.81 2.93
CA THR A 251 9.51 -20.15 1.96
C THR A 251 8.69 -19.60 0.80
N LEU A 252 8.76 -18.28 0.62
CA LEU A 252 8.06 -17.51 -0.43
C LEU A 252 8.93 -17.30 -1.67
N ALA A 253 10.24 -17.10 -1.50
CA ALA A 253 11.16 -16.79 -2.58
C ALA A 253 12.61 -17.09 -2.16
N ASN A 254 13.52 -17.01 -3.11
CA ASN A 254 14.94 -16.87 -2.81
C ASN A 254 15.26 -15.43 -2.36
N GLY A 255 16.43 -15.24 -1.74
CA GLY A 255 16.86 -13.93 -1.22
C GLY A 255 16.50 -13.74 0.26
N THR A 256 16.52 -12.49 0.74
CA THR A 256 16.36 -12.15 2.17
C THR A 256 15.08 -11.39 2.50
N ILE A 257 14.44 -10.78 1.49
CA ILE A 257 13.25 -9.96 1.64
C ILE A 257 12.32 -10.17 0.46
N VAL A 258 11.02 -10.12 0.70
CA VAL A 258 9.97 -10.26 -0.33
C VAL A 258 8.77 -9.39 0.04
N ILE A 259 8.06 -8.89 -0.97
CA ILE A 259 6.80 -8.17 -0.78
C ILE A 259 5.64 -9.16 -0.77
N VAL A 260 4.70 -8.99 0.15
CA VAL A 260 3.45 -9.77 0.25
C VAL A 260 2.23 -8.86 0.17
N ASP A 261 1.04 -9.45 0.11
CA ASP A 261 -0.25 -8.75 0.04
C ASP A 261 -0.56 -7.92 1.30
N GLY A 262 -0.36 -8.52 2.47
CA GLY A 262 -0.69 -7.91 3.74
C GLY A 262 0.07 -8.49 4.92
N ALA A 263 0.04 -7.77 6.05
CA ALA A 263 0.85 -8.11 7.20
C ALA A 263 0.32 -9.32 7.96
N LYS A 264 -1.01 -9.46 8.14
CA LYS A 264 -1.65 -10.50 8.99
C LYS A 264 -1.98 -11.79 8.25
N ARG A 265 -2.98 -11.75 7.36
CA ARG A 265 -3.50 -12.91 6.63
C ARG A 265 -2.76 -13.08 5.30
N ASP A 266 -2.87 -14.26 4.70
CA ASP A 266 -2.17 -14.70 3.48
C ASP A 266 -0.64 -14.62 3.57
N ARG A 267 -0.04 -13.43 3.69
CA ARG A 267 1.41 -13.23 3.71
C ARG A 267 2.08 -13.96 2.55
N GLU A 268 1.51 -13.76 1.36
CA GLU A 268 1.88 -14.45 0.13
C GLU A 268 2.17 -13.43 -0.98
N ILE A 269 2.85 -13.88 -2.03
CA ILE A 269 3.13 -13.04 -3.19
C ILE A 269 1.87 -12.98 -4.04
N TRP A 270 1.20 -11.83 -4.06
CA TRP A 270 0.03 -11.57 -4.89
C TRP A 270 0.35 -10.47 -5.91
N PRO A 271 0.58 -10.81 -7.20
CA PRO A 271 0.89 -9.84 -8.24
C PRO A 271 -0.15 -8.73 -8.43
N GLY A 272 -1.43 -9.00 -8.18
CA GLY A 272 -2.50 -7.99 -8.26
C GLY A 272 -2.22 -6.76 -7.40
N ASP A 273 -1.80 -6.98 -6.16
CA ASP A 273 -1.43 -5.94 -5.18
C ASP A 273 -0.30 -5.05 -5.69
N MET A 274 0.65 -5.65 -6.41
CA MET A 274 1.85 -4.97 -6.93
C MET A 274 1.49 -3.85 -7.91
N GLY A 275 0.30 -3.89 -8.52
CA GLY A 275 -0.24 -2.83 -9.37
C GLY A 275 -0.33 -1.47 -8.67
N ILE A 276 -0.60 -1.46 -7.36
CA ILE A 276 -0.65 -0.26 -6.52
C ILE A 276 0.56 -0.16 -5.57
N ALA A 277 0.96 -1.30 -4.99
CA ALA A 277 1.98 -1.35 -3.94
C ALA A 277 3.38 -0.98 -4.45
N VAL A 278 3.76 -1.38 -5.68
CA VAL A 278 5.11 -1.13 -6.21
C VAL A 278 5.36 0.35 -6.49
N PRO A 279 4.50 1.08 -7.24
CA PRO A 279 4.66 2.53 -7.39
C PRO A 279 4.70 3.25 -6.05
N SER A 280 3.83 2.85 -5.12
CA SER A 280 3.77 3.47 -3.78
C SER A 280 5.02 3.21 -2.95
N SER A 281 5.62 2.02 -3.07
CA SER A 281 6.88 1.67 -2.40
C SER A 281 8.04 2.51 -2.93
N PHE A 282 8.12 2.67 -4.26
CA PHE A 282 9.13 3.50 -4.90
C PHE A 282 9.07 4.97 -4.41
N TYR A 283 7.88 5.57 -4.38
CA TYR A 283 7.71 6.97 -3.99
C TYR A 283 7.83 7.23 -2.48
N SER A 284 7.88 6.20 -1.64
CA SER A 284 7.93 6.34 -0.17
C SER A 284 9.16 5.67 0.47
N LEU A 285 9.31 4.36 0.30
CA LEU A 285 10.39 3.56 0.88
C LEU A 285 11.68 3.63 0.06
N GLY A 286 11.58 3.85 -1.25
CA GLY A 286 12.72 4.18 -2.11
C GLY A 286 12.98 3.24 -3.28
N PRO A 287 14.13 3.43 -3.96
CA PRO A 287 14.45 2.73 -5.19
C PRO A 287 15.00 1.31 -4.98
N ASP A 288 15.28 0.90 -3.74
CA ASP A 288 15.63 -0.48 -3.43
C ASP A 288 14.36 -1.35 -3.47
N LEU A 289 14.14 -1.97 -4.63
CA LEU A 289 13.00 -2.84 -4.90
C LEU A 289 13.41 -4.32 -4.92
N GLU A 290 14.43 -4.72 -4.14
CA GLU A 290 14.86 -6.13 -4.05
C GLU A 290 13.71 -7.07 -3.62
N ALA A 291 12.82 -6.61 -2.74
CA ALA A 291 11.64 -7.37 -2.33
C ALA A 291 10.68 -7.67 -3.51
N VAL A 292 10.53 -6.69 -4.40
CA VAL A 292 9.73 -6.80 -5.64
C VAL A 292 10.42 -7.73 -6.63
N LYS A 293 11.75 -7.63 -6.77
CA LYS A 293 12.55 -8.53 -7.60
C LYS A 293 12.36 -9.98 -7.18
N ASN A 294 12.50 -10.29 -5.89
CA ASN A 294 12.39 -11.64 -5.37
C ASN A 294 10.98 -12.21 -5.55
N ALA A 295 9.94 -11.38 -5.36
CA ALA A 295 8.56 -11.76 -5.64
C ALA A 295 8.34 -12.11 -7.12
N LEU A 296 8.77 -11.25 -8.04
CA LEU A 296 8.62 -11.50 -9.48
C LEU A 296 9.45 -12.69 -9.94
N GLN A 297 10.69 -12.84 -9.44
CA GLN A 297 11.52 -14.00 -9.78
C GLN A 297 10.85 -15.30 -9.33
N ALA A 298 10.22 -15.34 -8.16
CA ALA A 298 9.44 -16.50 -7.75
C ALA A 298 8.30 -16.80 -8.73
N MET A 299 7.63 -15.79 -9.28
CA MET A 299 6.61 -16.02 -10.32
C MET A 299 7.19 -16.62 -11.60
N TYR A 300 8.37 -16.15 -12.05
CA TYR A 300 9.07 -16.71 -13.21
C TYR A 300 9.58 -18.14 -12.97
N ASP A 301 10.12 -18.42 -11.78
CA ASP A 301 10.62 -19.75 -11.40
C ASP A 301 9.50 -20.81 -11.41
N TYR A 302 8.26 -20.39 -11.17
CA TYR A 302 7.05 -21.23 -11.17
C TYR A 302 6.13 -20.99 -12.37
N GLN A 303 6.62 -20.36 -13.44
CA GLN A 303 5.84 -20.20 -14.67
C GLN A 303 5.47 -21.59 -15.24
N ASN A 304 4.21 -21.77 -15.61
CA ASN A 304 3.71 -23.01 -16.19
C ASN A 304 4.29 -23.23 -17.60
N SER A 305 4.26 -24.50 -18.05
CA SER A 305 4.80 -24.88 -19.35
C SER A 305 4.06 -24.27 -20.55
N ASP A 306 2.81 -23.84 -20.37
CA ASP A 306 2.02 -23.14 -21.38
C ASP A 306 2.29 -21.63 -21.42
N GLY A 307 3.16 -21.12 -20.54
CA GLY A 307 3.49 -19.70 -20.42
C GLY A 307 2.68 -18.95 -19.35
N SER A 308 1.62 -19.56 -18.79
CA SER A 308 0.82 -18.91 -17.77
C SER A 308 1.58 -18.78 -16.44
N PHE A 309 1.39 -17.66 -15.74
CA PHE A 309 1.80 -17.51 -14.34
C PHE A 309 0.71 -18.01 -13.39
N PRO A 310 1.08 -18.52 -12.21
CA PRO A 310 0.12 -18.69 -11.12
C PRO A 310 -0.49 -17.34 -10.71
N GLU A 311 -1.67 -17.40 -10.09
CA GLU A 311 -2.33 -16.25 -9.47
C GLU A 311 -1.54 -15.74 -8.25
N ALA A 312 -0.95 -16.64 -7.47
CA ALA A 312 -0.17 -16.32 -6.28
C ALA A 312 1.14 -17.11 -6.27
N GLY A 313 2.18 -16.55 -5.65
CA GLY A 313 3.47 -17.21 -5.50
C GLY A 313 3.45 -18.42 -4.55
N PRO A 314 4.59 -19.09 -4.38
CA PRO A 314 4.69 -20.21 -3.45
C PRO A 314 4.58 -19.74 -1.99
N PRO A 315 4.17 -20.64 -1.07
CA PRO A 315 3.84 -22.04 -1.31
C PRO A 315 2.42 -22.27 -1.85
N LEU A 316 1.57 -21.24 -1.98
CA LEU A 316 0.18 -21.39 -2.39
C LEU A 316 0.05 -21.84 -3.85
N LEU A 317 0.76 -21.18 -4.78
CA LEU A 317 0.76 -21.50 -6.22
C LEU A 317 -0.64 -21.69 -6.82
N GLN A 318 -1.59 -20.85 -6.39
CA GLN A 318 -2.96 -20.86 -6.91
C GLN A 318 -2.95 -20.55 -8.42
N GLN A 319 -3.84 -21.18 -9.19
CA GLN A 319 -3.91 -21.08 -10.66
C GLN A 319 -5.28 -20.52 -11.07
N ASP A 320 -5.50 -20.36 -12.39
CA ASP A 320 -6.78 -19.98 -13.00
C ASP A 320 -7.18 -18.49 -12.82
N SER A 321 -6.21 -17.57 -12.95
CA SER A 321 -6.47 -16.12 -13.01
C SER A 321 -5.77 -15.46 -14.22
N ASP A 322 -6.57 -14.99 -15.18
CA ASP A 322 -6.05 -14.27 -16.35
C ASP A 322 -5.62 -12.83 -15.99
N THR A 323 -6.24 -12.22 -14.98
CA THR A 323 -5.92 -10.86 -14.52
C THR A 323 -4.63 -10.84 -13.69
N TYR A 324 -4.43 -11.78 -12.75
CA TYR A 324 -3.18 -11.85 -11.97
C TYR A 324 -1.98 -12.31 -12.80
N HIS A 325 -2.23 -13.13 -13.82
CA HIS A 325 -1.25 -13.39 -14.88
C HIS A 325 -0.73 -12.07 -15.47
N CYS A 326 -1.64 -11.18 -15.91
CA CYS A 326 -1.27 -9.88 -16.45
C CYS A 326 -0.59 -8.98 -15.42
N TRP A 327 -1.02 -9.03 -14.16
CA TRP A 327 -0.41 -8.22 -13.10
C TRP A 327 1.05 -8.59 -12.83
N THR A 328 1.43 -9.86 -12.97
CA THR A 328 2.86 -10.28 -12.93
C THR A 328 3.67 -9.58 -14.03
N MET A 329 3.09 -9.47 -15.23
CA MET A 329 3.73 -8.81 -16.38
C MET A 329 3.82 -7.29 -16.18
N ILE A 330 2.77 -6.66 -15.65
CA ILE A 330 2.78 -5.22 -15.30
C ILE A 330 3.79 -4.94 -14.18
N GLY A 331 3.87 -5.82 -13.17
CA GLY A 331 4.85 -5.77 -12.10
C GLY A 331 6.28 -5.83 -12.62
N THR A 332 6.54 -6.69 -13.62
CA THR A 332 7.84 -6.77 -14.32
C THR A 332 8.21 -5.44 -14.95
N TYR A 333 7.28 -4.78 -15.65
CA TYR A 333 7.52 -3.45 -16.20
C TYR A 333 7.83 -2.44 -15.11
N ASN A 334 7.02 -2.36 -14.05
CA ASN A 334 7.20 -1.39 -12.98
C ASN A 334 8.58 -1.56 -12.32
N TYR A 335 8.99 -2.80 -12.03
CA TYR A 335 10.30 -3.10 -11.45
C TYR A 335 11.44 -2.59 -12.34
N VAL A 336 11.44 -2.94 -13.63
CA VAL A 336 12.49 -2.52 -14.57
C VAL A 336 12.45 -1.00 -14.82
N PHE A 337 11.26 -0.40 -14.86
CA PHE A 337 11.09 1.04 -15.02
C PHE A 337 11.74 1.82 -13.87
N TYR A 338 11.57 1.37 -12.61
CA TYR A 338 12.14 2.05 -11.45
C TYR A 338 13.62 1.76 -11.21
N THR A 339 14.10 0.54 -11.54
CA THR A 339 15.47 0.09 -11.18
C THR A 339 16.45 0.07 -12.34
N ASN A 340 15.95 -0.08 -13.57
CA ASN A 340 16.74 -0.40 -14.77
C ASN A 340 17.60 -1.67 -14.61
N ASP A 341 17.12 -2.67 -13.87
CA ASP A 341 17.74 -4.00 -13.82
C ASP A 341 17.55 -4.73 -15.16
N THR A 342 18.41 -4.39 -16.11
CA THR A 342 18.44 -5.02 -17.44
C THR A 342 18.92 -6.49 -17.39
N ALA A 343 19.61 -6.91 -16.33
CA ALA A 343 20.01 -8.31 -16.18
C ALA A 343 18.78 -9.17 -15.87
N PHE A 344 17.96 -8.74 -14.91
CA PHE A 344 16.68 -9.38 -14.60
C PHE A 344 15.75 -9.42 -15.82
N LEU A 345 15.68 -8.31 -16.58
CA LEU A 345 14.89 -8.27 -17.82
C LEU A 345 15.39 -9.32 -18.81
N ASN A 346 16.68 -9.32 -19.14
CA ASN A 346 17.25 -10.23 -20.14
C ASN A 346 17.12 -11.71 -19.74
N GLU A 347 17.26 -12.02 -18.46
CA GLU A 347 17.11 -13.38 -17.93
C GLU A 347 15.68 -13.90 -18.10
N ASN A 348 14.68 -13.07 -17.84
CA ASN A 348 13.28 -13.47 -17.80
C ASN A 348 12.49 -13.15 -19.07
N PHE A 349 13.08 -12.45 -20.05
CA PHE A 349 12.34 -11.93 -21.22
C PHE A 349 11.69 -13.03 -22.07
N GLU A 350 12.35 -14.18 -22.25
CA GLU A 350 11.74 -15.31 -22.95
C GLU A 350 10.49 -15.84 -22.22
N GLY A 351 10.50 -15.84 -20.89
CA GLY A 351 9.33 -16.16 -20.07
C GLY A 351 8.22 -15.12 -20.24
N TYR A 352 8.58 -13.84 -20.27
CA TYR A 352 7.63 -12.76 -20.54
C TYR A 352 6.94 -12.89 -21.90
N VAL A 353 7.69 -13.27 -22.95
CA VAL A 353 7.11 -13.49 -24.30
C VAL A 353 6.12 -14.65 -24.27
N ARG A 354 6.46 -15.79 -23.65
CA ARG A 354 5.50 -16.91 -23.50
C ARG A 354 4.24 -16.52 -22.73
N ALA A 355 4.37 -15.69 -21.70
CA ALA A 355 3.23 -15.17 -20.96
C ALA A 355 2.34 -14.30 -21.85
N MET A 356 2.94 -13.39 -22.63
CA MET A 356 2.19 -12.57 -23.58
C MET A 356 1.48 -13.40 -24.66
N ASP A 357 2.14 -14.44 -25.18
CA ASP A 357 1.52 -15.34 -26.15
C ASP A 357 0.32 -16.08 -25.54
N TYR A 358 0.48 -16.64 -24.34
CA TYR A 358 -0.59 -17.31 -23.60
C TYR A 358 -1.84 -16.43 -23.45
N ILE A 359 -1.68 -15.20 -22.91
CA ILE A 359 -2.84 -14.33 -22.66
C ILE A 359 -3.42 -13.78 -23.96
N TYR A 360 -2.60 -13.52 -24.98
CA TYR A 360 -3.08 -12.98 -26.25
C TYR A 360 -3.83 -14.01 -27.09
N ASP A 361 -3.53 -15.30 -26.94
CA ASP A 361 -4.30 -16.39 -27.57
C ASP A 361 -5.76 -16.44 -27.09
N LEU A 362 -6.07 -15.82 -25.95
CA LEU A 362 -7.42 -15.66 -25.43
C LEU A 362 -8.16 -14.43 -26.01
N VAL A 363 -7.53 -13.64 -26.89
CA VAL A 363 -8.19 -12.55 -27.62
C VAL A 363 -8.89 -13.10 -28.86
N LEU A 364 -10.22 -13.09 -28.87
CA LEU A 364 -11.01 -13.83 -29.86
C LEU A 364 -11.84 -12.93 -30.79
N GLU A 365 -11.85 -13.27 -32.07
CA GLU A 365 -12.77 -12.73 -33.08
C GLU A 365 -14.20 -13.27 -32.89
N PRO A 366 -15.27 -12.53 -33.29
CA PRO A 366 -15.24 -11.28 -34.06
C PRO A 366 -15.08 -10.00 -33.23
N LEU A 367 -14.94 -10.12 -31.90
CA LEU A 367 -14.87 -8.95 -31.01
C LEU A 367 -13.45 -8.40 -30.88
N GLY A 368 -12.43 -9.25 -31.02
CA GLY A 368 -11.04 -8.90 -30.78
C GLY A 368 -10.82 -8.39 -29.35
N LEU A 369 -11.52 -9.00 -28.39
CA LEU A 369 -11.42 -8.76 -26.96
C LEU A 369 -10.91 -10.02 -26.26
N LEU A 370 -10.26 -9.85 -25.11
CA LEU A 370 -9.89 -10.94 -24.21
C LEU A 370 -11.15 -11.65 -23.73
N ASN A 371 -11.23 -12.96 -23.97
CA ASN A 371 -12.23 -13.86 -23.43
C ASN A 371 -11.68 -14.53 -22.18
N VAL A 372 -12.01 -13.99 -21.00
CA VAL A 372 -11.52 -14.47 -19.71
C VAL A 372 -12.01 -15.89 -19.44
N THR A 373 -11.06 -16.78 -19.22
CA THR A 373 -11.29 -18.20 -18.86
C THR A 373 -10.76 -18.54 -17.48
N GLY A 374 -9.68 -17.89 -17.04
CA GLY A 374 -9.21 -17.90 -15.65
C GLY A 374 -10.01 -16.89 -14.82
N THR A 375 -11.01 -17.37 -14.09
CA THR A 375 -12.03 -16.52 -13.43
C THR A 375 -11.68 -16.10 -12.00
N ARG A 376 -10.51 -16.46 -11.47
CA ARG A 376 -10.10 -15.98 -10.15
C ARG A 376 -9.59 -14.54 -10.24
N ASP A 377 -9.95 -13.76 -9.23
CA ASP A 377 -9.74 -12.31 -9.21
C ASP A 377 -9.81 -11.75 -7.78
N TRP A 378 -9.61 -10.43 -7.63
CA TRP A 378 -9.56 -9.67 -6.37
C TRP A 378 -10.81 -9.81 -5.48
N GLY A 379 -11.86 -10.45 -5.99
CA GLY A 379 -13.09 -10.75 -5.26
C GLY A 379 -14.34 -10.41 -6.06
N ARG A 380 -14.22 -9.73 -7.20
CA ARG A 380 -15.34 -9.33 -8.05
C ARG A 380 -16.24 -10.49 -8.50
N GLU A 381 -17.48 -10.14 -8.82
CA GLU A 381 -18.50 -11.01 -9.40
C GLU A 381 -18.45 -11.00 -10.92
N SER A 382 -18.83 -12.13 -11.52
CA SER A 382 -18.94 -12.32 -12.97
C SER A 382 -17.70 -11.90 -13.80
N PRO A 383 -16.48 -12.38 -13.47
CA PRO A 383 -15.25 -12.00 -14.19
C PRO A 383 -15.08 -12.70 -15.56
N ALA A 384 -15.86 -13.74 -15.85
CA ALA A 384 -15.70 -14.56 -17.05
C ALA A 384 -16.11 -13.85 -18.36
N GLY A 385 -15.58 -14.33 -19.48
CA GLY A 385 -15.96 -13.87 -20.82
C GLY A 385 -15.29 -12.55 -21.20
N TYR A 386 -15.95 -11.76 -22.05
CA TYR A 386 -15.44 -10.45 -22.51
C TYR A 386 -15.64 -9.35 -21.46
N CYS A 387 -15.04 -9.54 -20.29
CA CYS A 387 -15.10 -8.61 -19.16
C CYS A 387 -14.25 -7.36 -19.43
N SER A 388 -14.77 -6.17 -19.10
CA SER A 388 -14.11 -4.91 -19.42
C SER A 388 -12.83 -4.68 -18.63
N GLU A 389 -12.79 -4.99 -17.34
CA GLU A 389 -11.60 -4.84 -16.49
C GLU A 389 -10.40 -5.64 -17.04
N ALA A 390 -10.58 -6.94 -17.29
CA ALA A 390 -9.51 -7.77 -17.84
C ALA A 390 -8.98 -7.22 -19.17
N ASN A 391 -9.85 -6.62 -20.00
CA ASN A 391 -9.43 -5.94 -21.22
C ASN A 391 -8.67 -4.62 -20.95
N MET A 392 -9.02 -3.85 -19.90
CA MET A 392 -8.21 -2.69 -19.45
C MET A 392 -6.82 -3.12 -18.97
N ILE A 393 -6.75 -4.21 -18.21
CA ILE A 393 -5.50 -4.78 -17.71
C ILE A 393 -4.65 -5.33 -18.86
N LEU A 394 -5.25 -6.01 -19.85
CA LEU A 394 -4.54 -6.47 -21.04
C LEU A 394 -4.01 -5.30 -21.88
N TYR A 395 -4.77 -4.21 -22.03
CA TYR A 395 -4.27 -2.99 -22.70
C TYR A 395 -3.03 -2.45 -21.97
N ARG A 396 -3.06 -2.38 -20.64
CA ARG A 396 -1.91 -1.97 -19.83
C ARG A 396 -0.73 -2.93 -19.98
N THR A 397 -1.00 -4.23 -20.09
CA THR A 397 0.02 -5.28 -20.28
C THR A 397 0.68 -5.16 -21.65
N LEU A 398 -0.08 -4.94 -22.73
CA LEU A 398 0.46 -4.76 -24.07
C LEU A 398 1.28 -3.46 -24.21
N THR A 399 0.80 -2.36 -23.63
CA THR A 399 1.51 -1.07 -23.68
C THR A 399 2.82 -1.10 -22.89
N THR A 400 2.82 -1.66 -21.68
CA THR A 400 4.05 -1.80 -20.89
C THR A 400 4.98 -2.88 -21.46
N GLY A 401 4.43 -3.96 -22.01
CA GLY A 401 5.18 -5.00 -22.71
C GLY A 401 5.89 -4.48 -23.96
N ALA A 402 5.31 -3.52 -24.68
CA ALA A 402 5.96 -2.87 -25.81
C ALA A 402 7.24 -2.12 -25.39
N GLU A 403 7.20 -1.41 -24.26
CA GLU A 403 8.38 -0.73 -23.71
C GLU A 403 9.44 -1.73 -23.26
N LEU A 404 9.05 -2.79 -22.53
CA LEU A 404 9.97 -3.87 -22.14
C LEU A 404 10.64 -4.53 -23.35
N ALA A 405 9.87 -4.84 -24.40
CA ALA A 405 10.39 -5.44 -25.62
C ALA A 405 11.41 -4.53 -26.32
N SER A 406 11.13 -3.22 -26.40
CA SER A 406 12.10 -2.27 -26.93
C SER A 406 13.37 -2.20 -26.07
N TRP A 407 13.24 -2.18 -24.75
CA TRP A 407 14.40 -2.16 -23.84
C TRP A 407 15.23 -3.45 -23.88
N ALA A 408 14.60 -4.58 -24.18
CA ALA A 408 15.27 -5.86 -24.41
C ALA A 408 15.86 -6.00 -25.83
N GLY A 409 15.66 -5.01 -26.71
CA GLY A 409 16.19 -5.01 -28.08
C GLY A 409 15.33 -5.72 -29.13
N TYR A 410 14.05 -5.96 -28.83
CA TYR A 410 13.08 -6.65 -29.70
C TYR A 410 12.07 -5.66 -30.31
N ASP A 411 12.54 -4.73 -31.14
CA ASP A 411 11.71 -3.65 -31.72
C ASP A 411 10.51 -4.14 -32.55
N ALA A 412 10.63 -5.32 -33.19
CA ALA A 412 9.52 -5.92 -33.93
C ALA A 412 8.38 -6.34 -32.98
N LEU A 413 8.70 -6.99 -31.86
CA LEU A 413 7.73 -7.35 -30.82
C LEU A 413 7.15 -6.08 -30.17
N ALA A 414 7.98 -5.07 -29.91
CA ALA A 414 7.51 -3.79 -29.37
C ALA A 414 6.46 -3.13 -30.29
N SER A 415 6.71 -3.14 -31.60
CA SER A 415 5.77 -2.63 -32.61
C SER A 415 4.49 -3.45 -32.69
N GLU A 416 4.61 -4.78 -32.60
CA GLU A 416 3.48 -5.70 -32.58
C GLU A 416 2.59 -5.47 -31.36
N TYR A 417 3.15 -5.46 -30.15
CA TYR A 417 2.39 -5.21 -28.92
C TYR A 417 1.71 -3.84 -28.92
N SER A 418 2.40 -2.80 -29.43
CA SER A 418 1.80 -1.45 -29.61
C SER A 418 0.62 -1.48 -30.58
N SER A 419 0.72 -2.22 -31.69
CA SER A 419 -0.37 -2.39 -32.64
C SER A 419 -1.54 -3.17 -32.04
N ARG A 420 -1.27 -4.25 -31.32
CA ARG A 420 -2.28 -5.04 -30.59
C ARG A 420 -3.01 -4.20 -29.55
N ALA A 421 -2.30 -3.39 -28.76
CA ALA A 421 -2.90 -2.46 -27.80
C ALA A 421 -3.82 -1.44 -28.48
N SER A 422 -3.38 -0.86 -29.60
CA SER A 422 -4.15 0.12 -30.36
C SER A 422 -5.44 -0.47 -30.95
N THR A 423 -5.39 -1.72 -31.41
CA THR A 423 -6.58 -2.45 -31.88
C THR A 423 -7.51 -2.79 -30.72
N LEU A 424 -6.97 -3.31 -29.62
CA LEU A 424 -7.73 -3.66 -28.42
C LEU A 424 -8.47 -2.45 -27.85
N GLN A 425 -7.81 -1.29 -27.75
CA GLN A 425 -8.44 -0.03 -27.31
C GLN A 425 -9.68 0.31 -28.14
N LYS A 426 -9.60 0.20 -29.47
CA LYS A 426 -10.74 0.47 -30.36
C LYS A 426 -11.88 -0.53 -30.13
N ASN A 427 -11.56 -1.80 -29.94
CA ASN A 427 -12.55 -2.85 -29.67
C ASN A 427 -13.22 -2.63 -28.31
N ILE A 428 -12.47 -2.26 -27.27
CA ILE A 428 -13.00 -1.89 -25.96
C ILE A 428 -14.01 -0.74 -26.11
N MET A 429 -13.63 0.35 -26.78
CA MET A 429 -14.55 1.48 -27.02
C MET A 429 -15.78 1.07 -27.84
N THR A 430 -15.64 0.14 -28.79
CA THR A 430 -16.74 -0.27 -29.67
C THR A 430 -17.77 -1.15 -28.98
N TYR A 431 -17.31 -2.10 -28.17
CA TYR A 431 -18.16 -3.19 -27.65
C TYR A 431 -18.51 -3.07 -26.17
N LEU A 432 -17.75 -2.30 -25.39
CA LEU A 432 -17.92 -2.21 -23.94
C LEU A 432 -18.35 -0.82 -23.47
N TYR A 433 -18.12 0.25 -24.23
CA TYR A 433 -18.51 1.60 -23.83
C TYR A 433 -20.01 1.84 -24.09
N ASP A 434 -20.76 2.13 -23.04
CA ASP A 434 -22.14 2.56 -23.15
C ASP A 434 -22.19 4.08 -23.38
N TYR A 435 -22.37 4.50 -24.63
CA TYR A 435 -22.47 5.92 -25.00
C TYR A 435 -23.71 6.62 -24.42
N THR A 436 -24.74 5.88 -24.01
CA THR A 436 -25.96 6.47 -23.43
C THR A 436 -25.73 6.80 -21.96
N TYR A 437 -25.10 5.88 -21.22
CA TYR A 437 -24.77 6.09 -19.82
C TYR A 437 -23.52 6.98 -19.65
N GLY A 438 -22.52 6.80 -20.52
CA GLY A 438 -21.25 7.51 -20.50
C GLY A 438 -20.12 6.79 -19.75
N ALA A 439 -20.23 5.47 -19.57
CA ALA A 439 -19.25 4.63 -18.88
C ALA A 439 -19.19 3.23 -19.52
N PHE A 440 -18.19 2.43 -19.16
CA PHE A 440 -18.05 1.06 -19.64
C PHE A 440 -18.98 0.11 -18.87
N ASN A 441 -19.64 -0.78 -19.61
CA ASN A 441 -20.31 -1.96 -19.06
C ASN A 441 -19.28 -2.97 -18.55
N ASN A 442 -19.70 -3.82 -17.63
CA ASN A 442 -18.86 -4.89 -17.08
C ASN A 442 -18.45 -5.93 -18.12
N ASN A 443 -19.34 -6.19 -19.07
CA ASN A 443 -19.21 -7.22 -20.08
C ASN A 443 -20.08 -6.83 -21.28
N VAL A 444 -19.79 -7.38 -22.46
CA VAL A 444 -20.59 -7.15 -23.68
C VAL A 444 -22.05 -7.58 -23.54
N THR A 445 -22.39 -8.40 -22.54
CA THR A 445 -23.77 -8.83 -22.25
C THR A 445 -24.34 -8.23 -20.95
N SER A 446 -23.67 -7.25 -20.33
CA SER A 446 -24.04 -6.67 -19.04
C SER A 446 -24.51 -5.22 -19.19
N GLU A 447 -25.45 -4.81 -18.34
CA GLU A 447 -25.85 -3.40 -18.17
C GLU A 447 -25.27 -2.75 -16.89
N MET A 448 -24.56 -3.53 -16.06
CA MET A 448 -23.84 -3.01 -14.88
C MET A 448 -22.54 -2.32 -15.31
N HIS A 449 -22.28 -1.11 -14.79
CA HIS A 449 -21.04 -0.35 -14.99
C HIS A 449 -20.13 -0.51 -13.77
N PRO A 450 -19.04 -1.30 -13.84
CA PRO A 450 -18.21 -1.59 -12.68
C PRO A 450 -17.29 -0.41 -12.35
N GLN A 451 -16.85 -0.33 -11.09
CA GLN A 451 -15.89 0.67 -10.65
C GLN A 451 -14.50 0.40 -11.25
N ASP A 452 -14.07 -0.86 -11.28
CA ASP A 452 -12.73 -1.27 -11.72
C ASP A 452 -12.39 -0.85 -13.15
N ALA A 453 -13.14 -1.32 -14.14
CA ALA A 453 -12.87 -1.06 -15.55
C ALA A 453 -12.95 0.43 -15.87
N ASN A 454 -13.92 1.14 -15.28
CA ASN A 454 -14.07 2.58 -15.48
C ASN A 454 -12.91 3.36 -14.87
N SER A 455 -12.47 3.01 -13.67
CA SER A 455 -11.30 3.61 -13.01
C SER A 455 -10.00 3.34 -13.79
N MET A 456 -9.76 2.08 -14.15
CA MET A 456 -8.58 1.64 -14.90
C MET A 456 -8.55 2.22 -16.32
N SER A 457 -9.71 2.44 -16.96
CA SER A 457 -9.77 3.04 -18.29
C SER A 457 -9.15 4.45 -18.32
N LEU A 458 -9.32 5.20 -17.24
CA LEU A 458 -8.73 6.53 -17.06
C LEU A 458 -7.26 6.39 -16.63
N ALA A 459 -6.98 5.59 -15.60
CA ALA A 459 -5.64 5.47 -15.03
C ALA A 459 -4.61 4.89 -16.02
N PHE A 460 -5.01 3.97 -16.90
CA PHE A 460 -4.14 3.36 -17.90
C PHE A 460 -4.16 4.09 -19.25
N GLY A 461 -5.01 5.11 -19.41
CA GLY A 461 -5.11 5.87 -20.66
C GLY A 461 -5.76 5.10 -21.81
N VAL A 462 -6.66 4.15 -21.51
CA VAL A 462 -7.56 3.56 -22.51
C VAL A 462 -8.47 4.64 -23.06
N VAL A 463 -8.96 5.53 -22.20
CA VAL A 463 -9.65 6.76 -22.58
C VAL A 463 -8.68 7.93 -22.47
N PRO A 464 -8.51 8.76 -23.52
CA PRO A 464 -7.62 9.92 -23.45
C PRO A 464 -8.07 10.91 -22.37
N ALA A 465 -7.12 11.36 -21.53
CA ALA A 465 -7.37 12.22 -20.37
C ALA A 465 -8.22 13.49 -20.65
N ASN A 466 -8.09 14.09 -21.82
CA ASN A 466 -8.78 15.34 -22.20
C ASN A 466 -10.07 15.10 -23.01
N SER A 467 -10.52 13.86 -23.17
CA SER A 467 -11.72 13.54 -23.96
C SER A 467 -13.01 13.82 -23.18
N SER A 468 -14.14 13.93 -23.91
CA SER A 468 -15.47 14.02 -23.29
C SER A 468 -15.79 12.78 -22.48
N GLU A 469 -15.46 11.60 -23.00
CA GLU A 469 -15.71 10.31 -22.37
C GLU A 469 -14.96 10.22 -21.04
N GLY A 470 -13.70 10.68 -20.98
CA GLY A 470 -12.92 10.67 -19.74
C GLY A 470 -13.56 11.49 -18.62
N LYS A 471 -14.12 12.66 -18.97
CA LYS A 471 -14.85 13.51 -18.02
C LYS A 471 -16.13 12.84 -17.56
N THR A 472 -16.92 12.30 -18.48
CA THR A 472 -18.18 11.62 -18.13
C THR A 472 -17.94 10.38 -17.28
N ILE A 473 -16.94 9.55 -17.58
CA ILE A 473 -16.57 8.39 -16.75
C ILE A 473 -16.23 8.86 -15.32
N SER A 474 -15.39 9.89 -15.20
CA SER A 474 -15.02 10.45 -13.90
C SER A 474 -16.23 10.99 -13.14
N GLU A 475 -17.23 11.57 -13.80
CA GLU A 475 -18.47 12.01 -13.15
C GLU A 475 -19.31 10.80 -12.72
N ARG A 476 -19.45 9.79 -13.60
CA ARG A 476 -20.25 8.57 -13.34
C ARG A 476 -19.73 7.70 -12.22
N LEU A 477 -18.40 7.65 -12.00
CA LEU A 477 -17.82 6.93 -10.87
C LEU A 477 -18.37 7.44 -9.51
N THR A 478 -18.73 8.73 -9.43
CA THR A 478 -19.30 9.33 -8.22
C THR A 478 -20.73 8.88 -7.92
N ASP A 479 -21.45 8.29 -8.89
CA ASP A 479 -22.83 7.84 -8.71
C ASP A 479 -22.95 6.73 -7.64
N ASN A 480 -21.85 6.00 -7.37
CA ASN A 480 -21.80 4.92 -6.38
C ASN A 480 -21.17 5.34 -5.04
N TRP A 481 -20.86 6.63 -4.85
CA TRP A 481 -20.22 7.09 -3.62
C TRP A 481 -21.16 7.01 -2.42
N THR A 482 -20.66 6.41 -1.34
CA THR A 482 -21.28 6.43 -0.01
C THR A 482 -20.51 7.38 0.91
N PRO A 483 -21.01 7.69 2.12
CA PRO A 483 -20.29 8.52 3.09
C PRO A 483 -18.92 7.99 3.53
N ILE A 484 -18.58 6.75 3.20
CA ILE A 484 -17.33 6.09 3.60
C ILE A 484 -16.56 5.50 2.41
N GLY A 485 -16.95 5.80 1.17
CA GLY A 485 -16.27 5.36 -0.05
C GLY A 485 -17.23 4.76 -1.08
N PRO A 486 -16.74 4.40 -2.28
CA PRO A 486 -17.58 3.89 -3.36
C PRO A 486 -18.06 2.48 -3.08
N ASP A 487 -19.36 2.22 -3.27
CA ASP A 487 -19.89 0.87 -3.34
C ASP A 487 -19.49 0.24 -4.68
N CYS A 488 -18.77 -0.89 -4.67
CA CYS A 488 -18.33 -1.56 -5.90
C CYS A 488 -19.51 -2.30 -6.56
N PRO A 489 -20.00 -1.91 -7.75
CA PRO A 489 -21.11 -2.62 -8.39
C PRO A 489 -20.79 -4.09 -8.74
N GLU A 490 -19.52 -4.37 -9.04
CA GLU A 490 -18.98 -5.69 -9.29
C GLU A 490 -18.68 -6.48 -8.00
N LEU A 491 -18.84 -5.89 -6.83
CA LEU A 491 -18.79 -6.58 -5.53
C LEU A 491 -19.73 -5.87 -4.54
N PRO A 492 -21.06 -6.02 -4.70
CA PRO A 492 -22.03 -5.14 -4.04
C PRO A 492 -21.88 -5.05 -2.52
N ASN A 493 -22.11 -3.86 -1.96
CA ASN A 493 -21.96 -3.49 -0.55
C ASN A 493 -20.51 -3.44 -0.04
N ASN A 494 -19.51 -3.62 -0.89
CA ASN A 494 -18.10 -3.55 -0.49
C ASN A 494 -17.50 -2.24 -0.98
N VAL A 495 -16.66 -1.64 -0.15
CA VAL A 495 -15.70 -0.61 -0.53
C VAL A 495 -14.34 -1.27 -0.64
N SER A 496 -13.74 -1.23 -1.83
CA SER A 496 -12.40 -1.73 -2.09
C SER A 496 -11.43 -0.56 -2.33
N PRO A 497 -10.51 -0.27 -1.37
CA PRO A 497 -9.46 0.70 -1.59
C PRO A 497 -8.46 0.30 -2.68
N PHE A 498 -8.38 -0.98 -3.06
CA PHE A 498 -7.64 -1.43 -4.26
C PHE A 498 -8.18 -0.74 -5.52
N ILE A 499 -9.49 -0.88 -5.77
CA ILE A 499 -10.14 -0.26 -6.92
C ILE A 499 -10.23 1.26 -6.78
N SER A 500 -10.57 1.74 -5.58
CA SER A 500 -10.63 3.18 -5.31
C SER A 500 -9.27 3.86 -5.51
N GLY A 501 -8.15 3.14 -5.33
CA GLY A 501 -6.81 3.62 -5.64
C GLY A 501 -6.61 3.92 -7.14
N PHE A 502 -7.23 3.14 -8.04
CA PHE A 502 -7.27 3.46 -9.47
C PHE A 502 -8.26 4.58 -9.78
N GLU A 503 -9.39 4.66 -9.08
CA GLU A 503 -10.36 5.75 -9.25
C GLU A 503 -9.75 7.12 -8.93
N VAL A 504 -9.02 7.21 -7.81
CA VAL A 504 -8.25 8.39 -7.42
C VAL A 504 -7.28 8.81 -8.56
N GLN A 505 -6.52 7.86 -9.11
CA GLN A 505 -5.62 8.12 -10.23
C GLN A 505 -6.37 8.55 -11.50
N GLY A 506 -7.54 7.95 -11.75
CA GLY A 506 -8.41 8.30 -12.87
C GLY A 506 -8.90 9.75 -12.79
N HIS A 507 -9.42 10.17 -11.64
CA HIS A 507 -9.84 11.55 -11.38
C HIS A 507 -8.68 12.54 -11.60
N PHE A 508 -7.51 12.27 -11.03
CA PHE A 508 -6.34 13.11 -11.23
C PHE A 508 -5.87 13.16 -12.69
N THR A 509 -5.97 12.03 -13.41
CA THR A 509 -5.56 11.94 -14.82
C THR A 509 -6.40 12.84 -15.70
N VAL A 510 -7.72 12.91 -15.47
CA VAL A 510 -8.64 13.78 -16.25
C VAL A 510 -8.71 15.22 -15.71
N GLY A 511 -7.91 15.56 -14.70
CA GLY A 511 -7.85 16.90 -14.10
C GLY A 511 -8.95 17.21 -13.09
N ASN A 512 -9.72 16.21 -12.65
CA ASN A 512 -10.73 16.36 -11.59
C ASN A 512 -10.08 16.21 -10.20
N THR A 513 -9.12 17.08 -9.90
CA THR A 513 -8.29 17.01 -8.68
C THR A 513 -9.12 16.98 -7.41
N GLN A 514 -10.21 17.76 -7.33
CA GLN A 514 -11.04 17.79 -6.13
C GLN A 514 -11.70 16.44 -5.86
N LEU A 515 -12.22 15.75 -6.89
CA LEU A 515 -12.82 14.42 -6.72
C LEU A 515 -11.79 13.41 -6.21
N GLY A 516 -10.56 13.44 -6.73
CA GLY A 516 -9.48 12.60 -6.23
C GLY A 516 -9.18 12.85 -4.75
N LEU A 517 -9.08 14.11 -4.33
CA LEU A 517 -8.86 14.48 -2.92
C LEU A 517 -10.03 14.10 -2.01
N ASP A 518 -11.26 14.32 -2.46
CA ASP A 518 -12.48 14.01 -1.71
C ASP A 518 -12.63 12.51 -1.49
N LEU A 519 -12.32 11.69 -2.50
CA LEU A 519 -12.32 10.23 -2.38
C LEU A 519 -11.25 9.75 -1.38
N ILE A 520 -10.03 10.33 -1.42
CA ILE A 520 -8.97 10.04 -0.44
C ILE A 520 -9.47 10.31 0.98
N ARG A 521 -10.03 11.51 1.22
CA ARG A 521 -10.54 11.90 2.54
C ARG A 521 -11.73 11.05 2.99
N THR A 522 -12.60 10.67 2.06
CA THR A 522 -13.83 9.92 2.36
C THR A 522 -13.53 8.47 2.71
N SER A 523 -12.71 7.77 1.92
CA SER A 523 -12.44 6.34 2.14
C SER A 523 -11.32 6.11 3.16
N TRP A 524 -10.10 6.58 2.87
CA TRP A 524 -8.96 6.39 3.75
C TRP A 524 -9.05 7.23 5.02
N GLY A 525 -9.59 8.45 4.91
CA GLY A 525 -9.79 9.29 6.08
C GLY A 525 -10.85 8.75 7.05
N TRP A 526 -11.90 8.08 6.54
CA TRP A 526 -12.83 7.36 7.41
C TRP A 526 -12.14 6.21 8.15
N TYR A 527 -11.40 5.35 7.43
CA TYR A 527 -10.73 4.21 8.05
C TYR A 527 -9.69 4.65 9.09
N LEU A 528 -8.83 5.61 8.73
CA LEU A 528 -7.77 6.12 9.60
C LEU A 528 -8.32 6.73 10.89
N ASN A 529 -9.50 7.35 10.85
CA ASN A 529 -10.15 7.93 12.03
C ASN A 529 -11.12 6.98 12.75
N ASN A 530 -11.32 5.76 12.23
CA ASN A 530 -12.22 4.80 12.85
C ASN A 530 -11.57 4.23 14.13
N PRO A 531 -12.22 4.34 15.31
CA PRO A 531 -11.63 3.91 16.58
C PRO A 531 -11.37 2.41 16.68
N ASN A 532 -11.95 1.61 15.78
CA ASN A 532 -11.72 0.18 15.70
C ASN A 532 -10.58 -0.21 14.72
N GLY A 533 -10.18 0.68 13.81
CA GLY A 533 -9.10 0.44 12.85
C GLY A 533 -7.71 0.57 13.47
N SER A 534 -6.67 0.26 12.68
CA SER A 534 -5.27 0.32 13.13
C SER A 534 -4.79 1.73 13.44
N GLN A 535 -5.42 2.76 12.85
CA GLN A 535 -5.07 4.19 12.94
C GLN A 535 -3.61 4.50 12.52
N SER A 536 -3.01 3.63 11.70
CA SER A 536 -1.60 3.73 11.29
C SER A 536 -1.28 3.10 9.94
N THR A 537 -2.12 2.19 9.44
CA THR A 537 -1.99 1.51 8.15
C THR A 537 -3.23 1.71 7.28
N VAL A 538 -3.32 1.07 6.13
CA VAL A 538 -4.49 1.07 5.24
C VAL A 538 -5.09 -0.34 5.12
N ILE A 539 -6.41 -0.43 5.24
CA ILE A 539 -7.17 -1.69 5.27
C ILE A 539 -7.38 -2.27 3.88
N GLU A 540 -7.46 -3.59 3.79
CA GLU A 540 -7.79 -4.35 2.59
C GLU A 540 -9.12 -3.92 1.95
N GLY A 541 -10.16 -3.76 2.76
CA GLY A 541 -11.49 -3.34 2.34
C GLY A 541 -12.47 -3.36 3.51
N TYR A 542 -13.70 -2.90 3.28
CA TYR A 542 -14.77 -2.91 4.28
C TYR A 542 -16.14 -2.87 3.61
N LEU A 543 -17.21 -3.00 4.39
CA LEU A 543 -18.57 -2.91 3.88
C LEU A 543 -19.09 -1.47 3.96
N THR A 544 -20.03 -1.11 3.08
CA THR A 544 -20.69 0.21 3.06
C THR A 544 -21.47 0.54 4.34
N ASN A 545 -21.76 -0.47 5.17
CA ASN A 545 -22.34 -0.30 6.50
C ASN A 545 -21.31 0.06 7.60
N GLY A 546 -20.02 0.15 7.25
CA GLY A 546 -18.92 0.50 8.15
C GLY A 546 -18.31 -0.66 8.95
N SER A 547 -18.77 -1.90 8.74
CA SER A 547 -18.11 -3.09 9.31
C SER A 547 -16.90 -3.52 8.48
N PHE A 548 -15.91 -4.11 9.13
CA PHE A 548 -14.71 -4.66 8.47
C PHE A 548 -14.94 -6.02 7.81
N GLY A 549 -16.19 -6.33 7.41
CA GLY A 549 -16.58 -7.61 6.80
C GLY A 549 -16.35 -7.70 5.29
N TYR A 550 -15.25 -7.14 4.78
CA TYR A 550 -14.93 -7.19 3.35
C TYR A 550 -14.97 -8.63 2.83
N ARG A 551 -15.59 -8.85 1.67
CA ARG A 551 -15.69 -10.18 1.01
C ARG A 551 -16.28 -11.30 1.89
N ASN A 552 -16.99 -10.96 2.97
CA ASN A 552 -17.52 -11.94 3.91
C ASN A 552 -18.38 -13.01 3.20
N TYR A 553 -19.30 -12.61 2.33
CA TYR A 553 -20.14 -13.51 1.56
C TYR A 553 -19.45 -14.10 0.31
N ARG A 554 -18.20 -13.69 0.03
CA ARG A 554 -17.47 -14.01 -1.20
C ARG A 554 -15.99 -14.32 -0.94
N GLY A 555 -15.77 -15.55 -0.48
CA GLY A 555 -14.44 -16.12 -0.30
C GLY A 555 -13.97 -16.15 1.16
N TYR A 556 -14.50 -15.30 2.05
CA TYR A 556 -14.05 -15.22 3.45
C TYR A 556 -14.98 -15.90 4.45
N ASN A 557 -15.89 -16.75 3.98
CA ASN A 557 -16.72 -17.62 4.82
C ASN A 557 -17.51 -16.91 5.94
N TRP A 558 -17.94 -15.67 5.68
CA TRP A 558 -18.61 -14.78 6.63
C TRP A 558 -17.78 -14.36 7.84
N ASP A 559 -16.45 -14.45 7.72
CA ASP A 559 -15.52 -14.06 8.78
C ASP A 559 -15.08 -12.60 8.66
N SER A 560 -15.63 -11.75 9.52
CA SER A 560 -15.33 -10.32 9.51
C SER A 560 -14.03 -9.97 10.25
N SER A 561 -13.32 -10.96 10.79
CA SER A 561 -11.99 -10.81 11.41
C SER A 561 -10.85 -11.15 10.45
N TYR A 562 -11.16 -11.80 9.32
CA TYR A 562 -10.18 -12.20 8.33
C TYR A 562 -9.53 -10.98 7.63
N PRO A 563 -10.28 -9.98 7.11
CA PRO A 563 -9.69 -8.89 6.32
C PRO A 563 -8.48 -8.24 6.98
N SER A 564 -7.45 -7.96 6.19
CA SER A 564 -6.21 -7.36 6.69
C SER A 564 -6.40 -5.87 6.94
N HIS A 565 -5.94 -5.38 8.08
CA HIS A 565 -5.89 -3.96 8.39
C HIS A 565 -4.60 -3.27 7.93
N SER A 566 -3.70 -4.06 7.35
CA SER A 566 -2.48 -3.64 6.65
C SER A 566 -2.39 -4.42 5.34
N HIS A 567 -2.79 -3.80 4.22
CA HIS A 567 -2.76 -4.43 2.89
C HIS A 567 -2.23 -3.47 1.82
N GLY A 568 -1.17 -3.85 1.14
CA GLY A 568 -0.39 -3.01 0.23
C GLY A 568 -1.19 -2.49 -0.95
N TRP A 569 -2.18 -3.25 -1.42
CA TRP A 569 -3.07 -2.84 -2.52
C TRP A 569 -3.88 -1.57 -2.24
N SER A 570 -3.96 -1.14 -0.97
CA SER A 570 -4.73 0.02 -0.52
C SER A 570 -3.86 1.27 -0.43
N SER A 571 -2.58 1.20 -0.78
CA SER A 571 -1.62 2.30 -0.66
C SER A 571 -1.71 3.36 -1.78
N GLY A 572 -2.74 3.29 -2.65
CA GLY A 572 -2.91 4.16 -3.82
C GLY A 572 -2.67 5.66 -3.56
N PRO A 573 -3.20 6.26 -2.47
CA PRO A 573 -2.99 7.67 -2.17
C PRO A 573 -1.51 8.06 -2.02
N THR A 574 -0.65 7.16 -1.53
CA THR A 574 0.78 7.44 -1.31
C THR A 574 1.47 7.81 -2.62
N SER A 575 1.29 7.03 -3.68
CA SER A 575 1.84 7.40 -4.99
C SER A 575 1.04 8.51 -5.66
N ALA A 576 -0.30 8.52 -5.55
CA ALA A 576 -1.13 9.48 -6.26
C ALA A 576 -0.90 10.94 -5.79
N LEU A 577 -0.79 11.18 -4.48
CA LEU A 577 -0.50 12.51 -3.94
C LEU A 577 0.86 13.03 -4.40
N THR A 578 1.89 12.18 -4.47
CA THR A 578 3.22 12.56 -5.00
C THR A 578 3.17 12.86 -6.49
N ASN A 579 2.56 11.97 -7.29
CA ASN A 579 2.60 12.07 -8.75
C ASN A 579 1.72 13.20 -9.31
N PHE A 580 0.56 13.47 -8.69
CA PHE A 580 -0.45 14.37 -9.24
C PHE A 580 -0.59 15.67 -8.44
N VAL A 581 -0.69 15.58 -7.11
CA VAL A 581 -0.95 16.76 -6.27
C VAL A 581 0.31 17.60 -6.07
N LEU A 582 1.37 16.98 -5.53
CA LEU A 582 2.71 17.55 -5.63
C LEU A 582 3.09 17.76 -7.11
N GLY A 583 2.67 16.82 -7.96
CA GLY A 583 2.84 16.88 -9.40
C GLY A 583 4.19 16.37 -9.88
N LEU A 584 4.98 15.73 -9.02
CA LEU A 584 6.34 15.30 -9.34
C LEU A 584 6.37 13.80 -9.61
N SER A 585 6.76 13.41 -10.83
CA SER A 585 6.78 12.01 -11.28
C SER A 585 7.97 11.74 -12.18
N ILE A 586 8.45 10.49 -12.21
CA ILE A 586 9.38 10.05 -13.26
C ILE A 586 8.60 9.62 -14.50
N THR A 587 9.15 9.86 -15.69
CA THR A 587 8.54 9.51 -16.98
C THR A 587 9.44 8.63 -17.85
N GLY A 588 10.69 8.43 -17.44
CA GLY A 588 11.65 7.55 -18.08
C GLY A 588 12.35 6.69 -17.04
N ARG A 589 12.96 5.59 -17.48
CA ARG A 589 13.60 4.61 -16.59
C ARG A 589 14.50 5.29 -15.56
N VAL A 590 14.37 4.91 -14.30
CA VAL A 590 15.14 5.40 -13.13
C VAL A 590 14.98 6.91 -12.86
N GLY A 591 14.09 7.61 -13.57
CA GLY A 591 14.02 9.08 -13.50
C GLY A 591 14.92 9.83 -14.48
N SER A 592 15.49 9.15 -15.47
CA SER A 592 16.24 9.81 -16.57
C SER A 592 15.45 10.94 -17.22
N THR A 593 14.12 10.80 -17.29
CA THR A 593 13.19 11.91 -17.54
C THR A 593 12.16 12.02 -16.42
N TRP A 594 11.67 13.24 -16.21
CA TRP A 594 10.72 13.57 -15.13
C TRP A 594 9.68 14.58 -15.59
N LYS A 595 8.60 14.71 -14.81
CA LYS A 595 7.53 15.67 -15.01
C LYS A 595 7.20 16.38 -13.70
N PHE A 596 7.05 17.70 -13.77
CA PHE A 596 6.49 18.54 -12.71
C PHE A 596 5.22 19.22 -13.20
N ALA A 597 4.07 18.75 -12.73
CA ALA A 597 2.73 19.17 -13.14
C ALA A 597 1.80 19.24 -11.92
N PRO A 598 1.92 20.26 -11.06
CA PRO A 598 1.16 20.34 -9.81
C PRO A 598 -0.34 20.48 -10.06
N GLN A 599 -1.13 19.83 -9.21
CA GLN A 599 -2.59 19.94 -9.19
C GLN A 599 -3.05 20.40 -7.81
N PHE A 600 -3.59 21.62 -7.72
CA PHE A 600 -3.85 22.25 -6.43
C PHE A 600 -5.08 21.70 -5.70
N GLY A 601 -6.19 21.45 -6.42
CA GLY A 601 -7.46 21.17 -5.76
C GLY A 601 -7.82 22.30 -4.78
N ASP A 602 -8.15 21.94 -3.55
CA ASP A 602 -8.40 22.87 -2.44
C ASP A 602 -7.18 23.13 -1.54
N LEU A 603 -6.01 22.56 -1.86
CA LEU A 603 -4.80 22.72 -1.08
C LEU A 603 -4.10 24.05 -1.41
N THR A 604 -3.38 24.58 -0.42
CA THR A 604 -2.66 25.87 -0.51
C THR A 604 -1.15 25.71 -0.43
N SER A 605 -0.65 24.62 0.14
CA SER A 605 0.78 24.29 0.08
C SER A 605 1.00 22.79 0.07
N VAL A 606 1.99 22.39 -0.72
CA VAL A 606 2.50 21.01 -0.78
C VAL A 606 4.01 21.05 -0.98
N GLN A 607 4.73 20.17 -0.30
CA GLN A 607 6.13 19.85 -0.53
C GLN A 607 6.34 18.35 -0.42
N GLY A 608 7.28 17.82 -1.19
CA GLY A 608 7.58 16.40 -1.15
C GLY A 608 8.74 16.05 -2.07
N GLY A 609 9.12 14.78 -2.03
CA GLY A 609 10.24 14.27 -2.81
C GLY A 609 10.45 12.78 -2.64
N PHE A 610 11.32 12.23 -3.46
CA PHE A 610 11.70 10.82 -3.47
C PHE A 610 13.13 10.67 -4.01
N THR A 611 13.75 9.51 -3.83
CA THR A 611 15.07 9.21 -4.39
C THR A 611 15.00 8.19 -5.52
N THR A 612 16.00 8.25 -6.38
CA THR A 612 16.34 7.23 -7.38
C THR A 612 17.83 6.92 -7.23
N SER A 613 18.35 5.95 -7.98
CA SER A 613 19.81 5.78 -8.09
C SER A 613 20.52 6.95 -8.79
N LEU A 614 19.79 7.87 -9.45
CA LEU A 614 20.34 9.11 -10.02
C LEU A 614 20.42 10.25 -8.99
N GLY A 615 19.72 10.16 -7.87
CA GLY A 615 19.71 11.18 -6.81
C GLY A 615 18.31 11.56 -6.35
N LYS A 616 18.22 12.72 -5.68
CA LYS A 616 16.99 13.23 -5.05
C LYS A 616 16.15 14.06 -6.03
N TYR A 617 14.85 13.82 -6.03
CA TYR A 617 13.83 14.63 -6.68
C TYR A 617 13.00 15.29 -5.58
N GLN A 618 12.81 16.61 -5.66
CA GLN A 618 12.01 17.36 -4.70
C GLN A 618 11.21 18.42 -5.42
N ALA A 619 10.00 18.69 -4.94
CA ALA A 619 9.25 19.85 -5.38
C ALA A 619 8.48 20.47 -4.21
N SER A 620 8.09 21.71 -4.39
CA SER A 620 7.15 22.39 -3.51
C SER A 620 6.36 23.43 -4.27
N TRP A 621 5.17 23.75 -3.79
CA TRP A 621 4.40 24.89 -4.27
C TRP A 621 3.58 25.49 -3.13
N ASN A 622 3.33 26.80 -3.21
CA ASN A 622 2.59 27.56 -2.22
C ASN A 622 1.71 28.60 -2.92
N ILE A 623 0.41 28.55 -2.68
CA ILE A 623 -0.57 29.55 -3.08
C ILE A 623 -0.60 30.65 -2.01
N ILE A 624 -0.37 31.88 -2.44
CA ILE A 624 -0.22 33.05 -1.56
C ILE A 624 -1.07 34.22 -2.07
N ASP A 625 -1.04 35.35 -1.36
CA ASP A 625 -1.75 36.59 -1.70
C ASP A 625 -3.27 36.42 -1.94
N GLY A 626 -3.88 35.49 -1.20
CA GLY A 626 -5.31 35.16 -1.30
C GLY A 626 -5.68 34.45 -2.59
N GLY A 627 -4.79 33.61 -3.15
CA GLY A 627 -5.05 32.88 -4.39
C GLY A 627 -4.67 33.63 -5.66
N ARG A 628 -4.05 34.81 -5.53
CA ARG A 628 -3.63 35.65 -6.68
C ARG A 628 -2.19 35.40 -7.12
N LYS A 629 -1.47 34.53 -6.43
CA LYS A 629 -0.09 34.19 -6.74
C LYS A 629 0.24 32.80 -6.24
N TYR A 630 1.12 32.09 -6.94
CA TYR A 630 1.81 30.95 -6.35
C TYR A 630 3.31 30.98 -6.64
N THR A 631 4.08 30.40 -5.73
CA THR A 631 5.49 30.06 -5.95
C THR A 631 5.61 28.54 -6.06
N ALA A 632 6.48 28.06 -6.92
CA ALA A 632 6.81 26.65 -7.01
C ALA A 632 8.31 26.46 -7.21
N GLU A 633 8.84 25.36 -6.67
CA GLU A 633 10.22 24.94 -6.82
C GLU A 633 10.24 23.48 -7.24
N VAL A 634 11.13 23.13 -8.18
CA VAL A 634 11.44 21.74 -8.51
C VAL A 634 12.95 21.56 -8.57
N THR A 635 13.43 20.49 -7.95
CA THR A 635 14.83 20.06 -7.97
C THR A 635 14.89 18.62 -8.48
N ALA A 636 15.71 18.39 -9.49
CA ALA A 636 15.99 17.06 -10.03
C ALA A 636 17.51 16.87 -10.22
N PRO A 637 18.04 15.63 -10.25
CA PRO A 637 19.46 15.37 -10.45
C PRO A 637 19.99 15.91 -11.78
N GLU A 638 21.24 16.38 -11.79
CA GLU A 638 21.93 16.79 -13.01
C GLU A 638 21.98 15.65 -14.05
N GLY A 639 21.93 15.98 -15.34
CA GLY A 639 21.92 15.00 -16.43
C GLY A 639 20.54 14.40 -16.76
N THR A 640 19.52 14.71 -15.98
CA THR A 640 18.12 14.33 -16.27
C THR A 640 17.41 15.39 -17.11
N VAL A 641 16.28 15.04 -17.72
CA VAL A 641 15.47 15.95 -18.55
C VAL A 641 14.01 15.98 -18.11
N GLY A 642 13.50 17.16 -17.86
CA GLY A 642 12.17 17.42 -17.32
C GLY A 642 11.19 18.03 -18.31
N GLU A 643 9.91 17.75 -18.06
CA GLU A 643 8.78 18.54 -18.53
C GLU A 643 8.11 19.25 -17.34
N VAL A 644 7.81 20.54 -17.52
CA VAL A 644 7.11 21.35 -16.52
C VAL A 644 5.79 21.82 -17.12
N ILE A 645 4.69 21.53 -16.43
CA ILE A 645 3.33 21.94 -16.80
C ILE A 645 2.75 22.74 -15.64
N LEU A 646 2.60 24.05 -15.80
CA LEU A 646 2.13 24.91 -14.74
C LEU A 646 0.63 25.17 -14.90
N PRO A 647 -0.19 24.90 -13.86
CA PRO A 647 -1.61 25.19 -13.90
C PRO A 647 -1.88 26.71 -13.82
N PRO A 648 -3.05 27.15 -14.30
CA PRO A 648 -3.52 28.51 -14.00
C PRO A 648 -3.75 28.71 -12.49
N LEU A 649 -3.85 29.96 -12.06
CA LEU A 649 -4.24 30.28 -10.69
C LEU A 649 -5.70 29.84 -10.44
N PRO A 650 -6.05 29.32 -9.24
CA PRO A 650 -7.43 28.91 -8.94
C PRO A 650 -8.46 30.04 -9.09
N GLY A 651 -8.06 31.30 -8.86
CA GLY A 651 -8.93 32.46 -9.01
C GLY A 651 -9.18 32.92 -10.45
N GLY A 652 -8.55 32.28 -11.44
CA GLY A 652 -8.55 32.74 -12.84
C GLY A 652 -7.84 34.08 -13.02
N GLY A 653 -8.07 34.71 -14.17
CA GLY A 653 -7.43 35.95 -14.60
C GLY A 653 -6.17 35.74 -15.44
N GLU A 654 -5.81 36.79 -16.19
CA GLU A 654 -4.55 36.84 -16.91
C GLU A 654 -3.39 36.80 -15.91
N CYS A 655 -2.43 35.91 -16.16
CA CYS A 655 -1.35 35.65 -15.24
C CYS A 655 -0.02 36.03 -15.88
N SER A 656 0.83 36.73 -15.15
CA SER A 656 2.25 36.87 -15.47
C SER A 656 3.04 35.74 -14.80
N TRP A 657 4.14 35.30 -15.43
CA TRP A 657 5.00 34.29 -14.81
C TRP A 657 6.48 34.55 -15.02
N SER A 658 7.27 34.03 -14.07
CA SER A 658 8.72 34.05 -14.14
C SER A 658 9.31 32.67 -13.91
N TRP A 659 10.42 32.40 -14.59
CA TRP A 659 11.23 31.19 -14.46
C TRP A 659 12.63 31.59 -14.05
N ASN A 660 13.09 31.11 -12.90
CA ASN A 660 14.39 31.47 -12.31
C ASN A 660 14.59 32.99 -12.21
N GLY A 661 13.54 33.71 -11.81
CA GLY A 661 13.55 35.17 -11.66
C GLY A 661 13.44 35.97 -12.96
N GLN A 662 13.43 35.31 -14.12
CA GLN A 662 13.24 35.98 -15.42
C GLN A 662 11.78 35.94 -15.82
N ASN A 663 11.18 37.10 -16.09
CA ASN A 663 9.82 37.19 -16.62
C ASN A 663 9.76 36.51 -18.00
N ARG A 664 8.73 35.68 -18.21
CA ARG A 664 8.52 34.89 -19.43
C ARG A 664 7.26 35.28 -20.21
N GLY A 665 6.48 36.25 -19.73
CA GLY A 665 5.28 36.78 -20.39
C GLY A 665 4.01 36.56 -19.57
N THR A 666 2.86 36.73 -20.24
CA THR A 666 1.53 36.48 -19.68
C THR A 666 0.83 35.30 -20.36
N PHE A 667 -0.14 34.69 -19.67
CA PHE A 667 -1.00 33.64 -20.19
C PHE A 667 -2.42 33.80 -19.64
N GLY A 668 -3.42 33.36 -20.40
CA GLY A 668 -4.83 33.53 -20.04
C GLY A 668 -5.35 32.49 -19.05
N ASP A 669 -6.54 32.75 -18.51
CA ASP A 669 -7.21 32.11 -17.38
C ASP A 669 -7.31 30.57 -17.44
N ASN A 670 -7.27 29.99 -18.64
CA ASN A 670 -7.41 28.54 -18.88
C ASN A 670 -6.21 27.92 -19.60
N ALA A 671 -5.15 28.70 -19.83
CA ALA A 671 -3.96 28.21 -20.49
C ALA A 671 -3.00 27.59 -19.46
N GLN A 672 -2.49 26.40 -19.76
CA GLN A 672 -1.35 25.83 -19.02
C GLN A 672 -0.06 26.27 -19.68
N ILE A 673 0.96 26.56 -18.89
CA ILE A 673 2.32 26.74 -19.42
C ILE A 673 2.95 25.37 -19.53
N ARG A 674 3.46 25.02 -20.71
CA ARG A 674 4.23 23.79 -20.91
C ARG A 674 5.65 24.13 -21.35
N MET A 675 6.63 23.58 -20.65
CA MET A 675 8.05 23.64 -21.01
C MET A 675 8.61 22.24 -21.03
N SER A 676 9.29 21.88 -22.12
CA SER A 676 9.95 20.58 -22.27
C SER A 676 11.45 20.77 -22.45
N GLY A 677 12.24 19.74 -22.16
CA GLY A 677 13.70 19.83 -22.27
C GLY A 677 14.36 20.61 -21.12
N ILE A 678 13.70 20.70 -19.97
CA ILE A 678 14.27 21.34 -18.77
C ILE A 678 15.38 20.45 -18.23
N THR A 679 16.62 20.93 -18.23
CA THR A 679 17.75 20.18 -17.65
C THR A 679 17.55 20.01 -16.15
N GLY A 680 18.01 18.89 -15.59
CA GLY A 680 18.09 18.72 -14.13
C GLY A 680 18.85 19.85 -13.42
N GLY A 681 18.51 20.07 -12.16
CA GLY A 681 18.91 21.22 -11.37
C GLY A 681 17.75 21.77 -10.55
N LYS A 682 17.98 22.89 -9.87
CA LYS A 682 16.97 23.61 -9.08
C LYS A 682 16.34 24.72 -9.90
N HIS A 683 15.01 24.71 -9.99
CA HIS A 683 14.22 25.68 -10.74
C HIS A 683 13.13 26.29 -9.89
N ASN A 684 12.93 27.60 -10.05
CA ASN A 684 11.92 28.37 -9.33
C ASN A 684 10.94 28.99 -10.32
N VAL A 685 9.67 28.94 -9.95
CA VAL A 685 8.55 29.50 -10.70
C VAL A 685 7.78 30.44 -9.81
N VAL A 686 7.37 31.57 -10.37
CA VAL A 686 6.38 32.45 -9.75
C VAL A 686 5.31 32.77 -10.79
N VAL A 687 4.06 32.56 -10.43
CA VAL A 687 2.89 32.93 -11.24
C VAL A 687 2.06 33.92 -10.44
N THR A 688 1.68 35.05 -11.03
CA THR A 688 0.97 36.15 -10.36
C THR A 688 -0.11 36.70 -11.29
N ASN A 689 -1.33 36.87 -10.77
CA ASN A 689 -2.45 37.50 -11.47
C ASN A 689 -2.09 38.97 -11.80
N THR A 690 -2.38 39.42 -13.02
CA THR A 690 -2.02 40.76 -13.51
C THR A 690 -3.02 41.85 -13.16
#